data_AF-A0A2A2Q4U9-F1
#
_entry.id   AF-A0A2A2Q4U9-F1
#
_cell.length_a   1.000
_cell.length_b   1.000
_cell.length_c   1.000
_cell.angle_alpha   90.00
_cell.angle_beta   90.00
_cell.angle_gamma   90.00
#
_symmetry.space_group_name_H-M   'P 1'
#
loop_
_entity.id
_entity.type
_entity.pdbx_description
1 polymer ?
#
loop_
_entity_poly.entity_id
_entity_poly.type
_entity_poly.pdbx_seq_one_letter_code
_entity_poly.pdbx_strand_id
1 'polypeptide(L)'
;MSGPRAAVFVKVDTLGDLVLFAPALRALRTAWPATRLAVVIRRAYGDLAPLLAPQVEWIHTDLDPFNHRPDRDPAEVARLRDAVAALAPEVFAAATSRRNWLEVLLASTVPHARRVALGAAGQDEFFGTQLRVLAGLDATAAFSEFVAPPAAAPDWAANFTLVDALLGRAVERTPPRLAAPADAVAAARRWLAEKQLGPGRYAVCAAAGFANVRLKTWPADRFGALIGRLRETHCLPTVLIGHTGERDHLATVPGADATWLGGEGDLPVLAALIADSALYVGNDTGALHLAAALDVPVLGIFGGGTWPRFVPAAARGAAVVQPLPCFGCGWDCAFGDAPCLGGIAAADAFPALDDAVAGRPFAIREVRKVAAGTEALMAKVAALHRESRAGHLARQHKLEELTALDREKDETIVRQNDELVGKEQEIDALKLVCDEREKTIIVLDGHVRHFQHLSGVLQADKSVLEQTLAAQPADAALAARTISSQLVHIRNLEALVKLQEAALADLRTTEANRAAGLHDLEQAKHYGKLLAEKEAVIRALSAGLAEREKLISRLAAAGTGPTAALHRLAVAAAALVREEIFRPAEAALFRAVVERHWMQIGVLRHYAPKPLRWDDRIPAPARRDADLPQIGVVTPSYGQEAFIARTLRSVIDQAYPKLVYAVQDGGSKDGSPGIIARHAAALRHWESVRDRGQADAIGRGFGHIGGALGPDDLMAWLNSDDLLAPGALRFVGEYFAAHPDVDVVYGHRIIIDEHDRDVGRWIMPRHDPATLEWIDYVPQETMFWRKRAWDRVGGIDPSFQFALDWDLLARFQQAGCRMVRVPYFLGAFRVHSEQKTSQAIHTTGAEEMKRIRTRFHGEKQDDFATIDRFARRTRFRGALVARLLEAGIRW
;
A
#
# COMPACT_ATOMS: atom_id res chain seq x y z
N MET A 1 36.24 37.85 -14.90
CA MET A 1 34.88 38.22 -14.41
C MET A 1 34.96 38.19 -12.90
N SER A 2 34.54 39.26 -12.20
CA SER A 2 34.41 39.22 -10.75
C SER A 2 33.38 38.13 -10.41
N GLY A 3 33.80 37.13 -9.63
CA GLY A 3 32.88 36.10 -9.13
C GLY A 3 31.81 36.71 -8.22
N PRO A 4 30.75 35.94 -7.90
CA PRO A 4 29.73 36.38 -6.97
C PRO A 4 30.32 36.68 -5.58
N ARG A 5 29.69 37.50 -4.74
CA ARG A 5 30.19 37.67 -3.36
C ARG A 5 30.10 36.38 -2.55
N ALA A 6 29.02 35.63 -2.71
CA ALA A 6 28.82 34.33 -2.08
C ALA A 6 28.11 33.36 -3.03
N ALA A 7 28.46 32.07 -2.94
CA ALA A 7 27.79 31.00 -3.67
C ALA A 7 27.60 29.77 -2.78
N VAL A 8 26.42 29.15 -2.86
CA VAL A 8 26.03 27.98 -2.06
C VAL A 8 25.82 26.78 -2.97
N PHE A 9 26.35 25.62 -2.58
CA PHE A 9 26.17 24.34 -3.26
C PHE A 9 25.55 23.34 -2.29
N VAL A 10 24.63 22.52 -2.76
CA VAL A 10 24.08 21.42 -1.96
C VAL A 10 24.57 20.11 -2.55
N LYS A 11 25.37 19.37 -1.77
CA LYS A 11 25.98 18.09 -2.16
C LYS A 11 25.85 17.09 -1.02
N VAL A 12 24.63 16.63 -0.80
CA VAL A 12 24.23 15.75 0.31
C VAL A 12 24.27 14.26 -0.06
N ASP A 13 24.84 13.93 -1.21
CA ASP A 13 25.07 12.58 -1.72
C ASP A 13 26.00 11.73 -0.82
N THR A 14 26.44 10.57 -1.29
CA THR A 14 27.34 9.67 -0.54
C THR A 14 28.80 10.11 -0.63
N LEU A 15 29.65 9.45 0.17
CA LEU A 15 31.10 9.63 0.17
C LEU A 15 31.71 9.66 -1.25
N GLY A 16 31.32 8.71 -2.12
CA GLY A 16 31.87 8.63 -3.48
C GLY A 16 31.55 9.87 -4.30
N ASP A 17 30.29 10.31 -4.28
CA ASP A 17 29.83 11.50 -5.01
C ASP A 17 30.55 12.79 -4.56
N LEU A 18 30.85 12.91 -3.26
CA LEU A 18 31.61 14.03 -2.70
C LEU A 18 33.05 14.07 -3.23
N VAL A 19 33.72 12.91 -3.26
CA VAL A 19 35.07 12.78 -3.82
C VAL A 19 35.08 13.11 -5.33
N LEU A 20 34.08 12.63 -6.07
CA LEU A 20 33.95 12.88 -7.52
C LEU A 20 33.58 14.34 -7.83
N PHE A 21 32.95 15.06 -6.90
CA PHE A 21 32.60 16.47 -7.04
C PHE A 21 33.71 17.44 -6.60
N ALA A 22 34.68 16.97 -5.80
CA ALA A 22 35.77 17.80 -5.29
C ALA A 22 36.54 18.60 -6.39
N PRO A 23 36.88 18.04 -7.56
CA PRO A 23 37.53 18.81 -8.63
C PRO A 23 36.70 19.98 -9.15
N ALA A 24 35.38 19.81 -9.26
CA ALA A 24 34.47 20.86 -9.69
C ALA A 24 34.47 22.02 -8.69
N LEU A 25 34.44 21.73 -7.38
CA LEU A 25 34.57 22.74 -6.33
C LEU A 25 35.90 23.49 -6.38
N ARG A 26 37.00 22.78 -6.63
CA ARG A 26 38.33 23.40 -6.78
C ARG A 26 38.42 24.30 -8.01
N ALA A 27 37.85 23.88 -9.14
CA ALA A 27 37.78 24.70 -10.35
C ALA A 27 37.00 25.99 -10.10
N LEU A 28 35.88 25.90 -9.36
CA LEU A 28 35.11 27.07 -8.94
C LEU A 28 35.91 27.98 -8.00
N ARG A 29 36.59 27.44 -6.98
CA ARG A 29 37.46 28.21 -6.07
C ARG A 29 38.57 28.95 -6.85
N THR A 30 39.19 28.31 -7.84
CA THR A 30 40.20 28.96 -8.69
C THR A 30 39.59 30.07 -9.55
N ALA A 31 38.40 29.87 -10.12
CA ALA A 31 37.72 30.86 -10.94
C ALA A 31 37.14 32.04 -10.10
N TRP A 32 36.78 31.76 -8.86
CA TRP A 32 36.11 32.67 -7.92
C TRP A 32 36.91 32.80 -6.60
N PRO A 33 38.13 33.34 -6.64
CA PRO A 33 39.04 33.32 -5.49
C PRO A 33 38.53 34.13 -4.30
N ALA A 34 37.83 35.25 -4.55
CA ALA A 34 37.29 36.13 -3.51
C ALA A 34 35.87 35.77 -3.06
N THR A 35 35.22 34.79 -3.70
CA THR A 35 33.85 34.39 -3.38
C THR A 35 33.82 33.58 -2.09
N ARG A 36 32.86 33.86 -1.21
CA ARG A 36 32.52 32.99 -0.09
C ARG A 36 31.77 31.76 -0.62
N LEU A 37 32.48 30.64 -0.78
CA LEU A 37 31.89 29.37 -1.25
C LEU A 37 31.47 28.54 -0.04
N ALA A 38 30.20 28.18 0.01
CA ALA A 38 29.65 27.31 1.03
C ALA A 38 29.05 26.04 0.41
N VAL A 39 29.23 24.90 1.06
CA VAL A 39 28.71 23.60 0.60
C VAL A 39 27.96 22.91 1.73
N VAL A 40 26.71 22.55 1.48
CA VAL A 40 25.88 21.77 2.39
C VAL A 40 26.13 20.28 2.16
N ILE A 41 26.54 19.58 3.22
CA ILE A 41 26.88 18.14 3.20
C ILE A 41 26.33 17.42 4.43
N ARG A 42 26.22 16.09 4.38
CA ARG A 42 25.86 15.29 5.55
C ARG A 42 26.99 15.29 6.60
N ARG A 43 26.63 15.36 7.88
CA ARG A 43 27.57 15.40 9.03
C ARG A 43 28.51 14.21 9.04
N ALA A 44 28.02 13.03 8.68
CA ALA A 44 28.81 11.81 8.57
C ALA A 44 30.02 11.90 7.62
N TYR A 45 30.10 12.93 6.78
CA TYR A 45 31.23 13.20 5.87
C TYR A 45 31.98 14.49 6.21
N GLY A 46 31.66 15.13 7.34
CA GLY A 46 32.16 16.44 7.73
C GLY A 46 33.66 16.47 8.02
N ASP A 47 34.18 15.38 8.54
CA ASP A 47 35.61 15.13 8.80
C ASP A 47 36.45 15.02 7.52
N LEU A 48 35.88 14.51 6.43
CA LEU A 48 36.52 14.45 5.11
C LEU A 48 36.46 15.79 4.36
N ALA A 49 35.45 16.62 4.65
CA ALA A 49 35.14 17.83 3.89
C ALA A 49 36.35 18.78 3.68
N PRO A 50 37.18 19.07 4.70
CA PRO A 50 38.38 19.90 4.53
C PRO A 50 39.38 19.38 3.48
N LEU A 51 39.39 18.07 3.22
CA LEU A 51 40.28 17.43 2.24
C LEU A 51 39.76 17.57 0.81
N LEU A 52 38.44 17.68 0.63
CA LEU A 52 37.80 17.76 -0.68
C LEU A 52 38.17 19.07 -1.38
N ALA A 53 37.99 20.21 -0.70
CA ALA A 53 38.32 21.51 -1.24
C ALA A 53 38.77 22.49 -0.14
N PRO A 54 39.94 23.13 -0.27
CA PRO A 54 40.39 24.14 0.68
C PRO A 54 39.59 25.44 0.53
N GLN A 55 39.55 26.23 1.60
CA GLN A 55 38.89 27.55 1.62
C GLN A 55 37.40 27.48 1.24
N VAL A 56 36.73 26.39 1.56
CA VAL A 56 35.29 26.21 1.42
C VAL A 56 34.67 26.18 2.80
N GLU A 57 33.57 26.89 2.98
CA GLU A 57 32.75 26.82 4.19
C GLU A 57 31.85 25.59 4.11
N TRP A 58 31.94 24.70 5.09
CA TRP A 58 31.17 23.46 5.11
C TRP A 58 30.01 23.58 6.08
N ILE A 59 28.80 23.44 5.56
CA ILE A 59 27.57 23.45 6.35
C ILE A 59 27.13 22.00 6.50
N HIS A 60 27.28 21.46 7.71
CA HIS A 60 26.91 20.06 8.00
C HIS A 60 25.42 19.93 8.25
N THR A 61 24.85 18.78 7.92
CA THR A 61 23.49 18.40 8.32
C THR A 61 23.35 16.94 8.73
N ASP A 62 22.48 16.67 9.70
CA ASP A 62 22.09 15.32 10.12
C ASP A 62 20.96 14.72 9.26
N LEU A 63 20.45 15.51 8.31
CA LEU A 63 19.43 15.09 7.36
C LEU A 63 20.04 14.30 6.20
N ASP A 64 19.51 13.10 5.97
CA ASP A 64 19.71 12.33 4.75
C ASP A 64 18.47 12.45 3.87
N PRO A 65 18.45 13.35 2.87
CA PRO A 65 17.24 13.60 2.10
C PRO A 65 16.86 12.45 1.15
N PHE A 66 17.67 11.39 1.07
CA PHE A 66 17.32 10.16 0.35
C PHE A 66 16.52 9.17 1.22
N ASN A 67 16.65 9.28 2.55
CA ASN A 67 15.99 8.38 3.51
C ASN A 67 15.04 9.10 4.46
N HIS A 68 15.17 10.42 4.60
CA HIS A 68 14.43 11.27 5.52
C HIS A 68 13.47 12.16 4.73
N ARG A 69 12.33 12.50 5.36
CA ARG A 69 11.37 13.47 4.83
C ARG A 69 11.64 14.88 5.38
N PRO A 70 11.11 15.95 4.75
CA PRO A 70 11.30 17.33 5.22
C PRO A 70 10.86 17.57 6.67
N ASP A 71 9.82 16.86 7.12
CA ASP A 71 9.20 16.97 8.45
C ASP A 71 9.98 16.26 9.57
N ARG A 72 11.01 15.46 9.25
CA ARG A 72 11.73 14.66 10.25
C ARG A 72 12.40 15.50 11.35
N ASP A 73 13.01 16.61 10.96
CA ASP A 73 13.71 17.51 11.90
C ASP A 73 13.53 18.97 11.43
N PRO A 74 12.40 19.61 11.78
CA PRO A 74 12.10 20.97 11.33
C PRO A 74 13.08 22.01 11.88
N ALA A 75 13.68 21.75 13.04
CA ALA A 75 14.66 22.65 13.66
C ALA A 75 15.96 22.67 12.87
N GLU A 76 16.42 21.50 12.44
CA GLU A 76 17.59 21.36 11.56
C GLU A 76 17.34 21.98 10.18
N VAL A 77 16.14 21.80 9.61
CA VAL A 77 15.74 22.48 8.37
C VAL A 77 15.78 24.00 8.53
N ALA A 78 15.20 24.55 9.61
CA ALA A 78 15.22 25.98 9.89
C ALA A 78 16.65 26.52 10.02
N ARG A 79 17.52 25.82 10.78
CA ARG A 79 18.94 26.17 10.92
C ARG A 79 19.65 26.24 9.56
N LEU A 80 19.41 25.28 8.67
CA LEU A 80 20.01 25.29 7.33
C LEU A 80 19.49 26.44 6.47
N ARG A 81 18.20 26.76 6.54
CA ARG A 81 17.62 27.91 5.83
C ARG A 81 18.26 29.22 6.30
N ASP A 82 18.39 29.41 7.60
CA ASP A 82 18.98 30.61 8.18
C ASP A 82 20.47 30.72 7.84
N ALA A 83 21.21 29.61 7.89
CA ALA A 83 22.60 29.55 7.49
C ALA A 83 22.78 29.93 6.01
N VAL A 84 21.95 29.39 5.11
CA VAL A 84 22.00 29.71 3.67
C VAL A 84 21.59 31.15 3.40
N ALA A 85 20.54 31.65 4.05
CA ALA A 85 20.06 33.02 3.87
C ALA A 85 21.07 34.06 4.39
N ALA A 86 21.72 33.80 5.53
CA ALA A 86 22.73 34.68 6.11
C ALA A 86 23.97 34.88 5.21
N LEU A 87 24.24 33.94 4.30
CA LEU A 87 25.29 34.08 3.30
C LEU A 87 24.94 35.08 2.19
N ALA A 88 23.66 35.40 2.01
CA ALA A 88 23.14 36.23 0.92
C ALA A 88 23.75 35.85 -0.45
N PRO A 89 23.64 34.56 -0.87
CA PRO A 89 24.33 34.08 -2.05
C PRO A 89 23.77 34.72 -3.32
N GLU A 90 24.67 35.06 -4.25
CA GLU A 90 24.29 35.49 -5.60
C GLU A 90 24.12 34.27 -6.52
N VAL A 91 24.68 33.12 -6.14
CA VAL A 91 24.58 31.84 -6.86
C VAL A 91 24.19 30.74 -5.88
N PHE A 92 23.20 29.94 -6.25
CA PHE A 92 22.82 28.72 -5.55
C PHE A 92 22.78 27.55 -6.53
N ALA A 93 23.43 26.44 -6.19
CA ALA A 93 23.52 25.28 -7.06
C ALA A 93 23.11 23.97 -6.37
N ALA A 94 22.14 23.28 -6.97
CA ALA A 94 21.84 21.88 -6.68
C ALA A 94 22.86 20.99 -7.42
N ALA A 95 23.77 20.39 -6.66
CA ALA A 95 24.91 19.65 -7.20
C ALA A 95 24.76 18.12 -7.02
N THR A 96 23.61 17.66 -6.52
CA THR A 96 23.32 16.24 -6.51
C THR A 96 22.82 15.77 -7.87
N SER A 97 23.17 14.53 -8.20
CA SER A 97 22.81 13.93 -9.48
C SER A 97 21.36 13.46 -9.54
N ARG A 98 20.80 13.17 -8.37
CA ARG A 98 19.39 12.83 -8.17
C ARG A 98 18.80 13.94 -7.30
N ARG A 99 17.97 14.78 -7.91
CA ARG A 99 17.33 15.89 -7.22
C ARG A 99 16.64 15.41 -5.94
N ASN A 100 16.80 16.18 -4.88
CA ASN A 100 16.23 15.87 -3.57
C ASN A 100 15.56 17.10 -2.93
N TRP A 101 14.72 16.86 -1.91
CA TRP A 101 13.83 17.88 -1.39
C TRP A 101 14.58 19.02 -0.67
N LEU A 102 15.74 18.71 -0.09
CA LEU A 102 16.54 19.68 0.64
C LEU A 102 17.14 20.74 -0.30
N GLU A 103 17.55 20.34 -1.51
CA GLU A 103 18.02 21.27 -2.54
C GLU A 103 16.96 22.29 -2.95
N VAL A 104 15.74 21.81 -3.20
CA VAL A 104 14.59 22.64 -3.58
C VAL A 104 14.22 23.61 -2.47
N LEU A 105 14.20 23.12 -1.23
CA LEU A 105 13.87 23.91 -0.06
C LEU A 105 14.89 25.02 0.17
N LEU A 106 16.19 24.70 0.16
CA LEU A 106 17.22 25.71 0.35
C LEU A 106 17.28 26.69 -0.82
N ALA A 107 17.07 26.24 -2.07
CA ALA A 107 16.98 27.11 -3.24
C ALA A 107 15.87 28.16 -3.08
N SER A 108 14.71 27.76 -2.55
CA SER A 108 13.56 28.65 -2.35
C SER A 108 13.80 29.76 -1.33
N THR A 109 14.77 29.61 -0.43
CA THR A 109 15.12 30.65 0.56
C THR A 109 15.89 31.83 -0.02
N VAL A 110 16.44 31.66 -1.23
CA VAL A 110 17.30 32.65 -1.88
C VAL A 110 16.77 32.97 -3.29
N PRO A 111 15.54 33.53 -3.40
CA PRO A 111 14.90 33.80 -4.69
C PRO A 111 15.63 34.86 -5.53
N HIS A 112 16.54 35.64 -4.92
CA HIS A 112 17.39 36.63 -5.58
C HIS A 112 18.64 36.02 -6.24
N ALA A 113 19.06 34.81 -5.83
CA ALA A 113 20.22 34.14 -6.39
C ALA A 113 19.93 33.58 -7.79
N ARG A 114 20.96 33.48 -8.65
CA ARG A 114 20.92 32.61 -9.83
C ARG A 114 20.89 31.16 -9.34
N ARG A 115 19.79 30.45 -9.60
CA ARG A 115 19.56 29.07 -9.10
C ARG A 115 19.74 28.07 -10.23
N VAL A 116 20.77 27.24 -10.14
CA VAL A 116 21.17 26.27 -11.18
C VAL A 116 21.07 24.87 -10.62
N ALA A 117 20.55 23.91 -11.38
CA ALA A 117 20.48 22.51 -11.01
C ALA A 117 21.24 21.62 -12.00
N LEU A 118 22.04 20.69 -11.48
CA LEU A 118 22.61 19.60 -12.27
C LEU A 118 21.52 18.58 -12.61
N GLY A 119 21.49 18.10 -13.85
CA GLY A 119 20.47 17.20 -14.39
C GLY A 119 19.38 17.90 -15.20
N ALA A 120 18.50 17.11 -15.82
CA ALA A 120 17.43 17.62 -16.66
C ALA A 120 16.25 18.20 -15.86
N ALA A 121 15.51 19.12 -16.48
CA ALA A 121 14.22 19.58 -15.98
C ALA A 121 13.16 18.47 -16.20
N GLY A 122 12.79 17.75 -15.14
CA GLY A 122 11.80 16.65 -15.16
C GLY A 122 12.45 15.26 -15.05
N GLN A 123 11.79 14.19 -14.59
CA GLN A 123 10.38 13.82 -14.66
C GLN A 123 9.97 12.89 -13.50
N ASP A 124 10.17 13.34 -12.26
CA ASP A 124 9.54 12.69 -11.13
C ASP A 124 8.42 13.61 -10.65
N GLU A 125 7.28 13.55 -11.36
CA GLU A 125 6.07 14.29 -11.02
C GLU A 125 5.67 14.02 -9.57
N PHE A 126 5.99 12.83 -9.08
CA PHE A 126 5.75 12.40 -7.73
C PHE A 126 6.70 13.07 -6.70
N PHE A 127 8.00 13.14 -6.95
CA PHE A 127 8.92 13.98 -6.17
C PHE A 127 8.48 15.46 -6.18
N GLY A 128 8.03 15.96 -7.32
CA GLY A 128 7.48 17.31 -7.46
C GLY A 128 6.19 17.51 -6.65
N THR A 129 5.28 16.53 -6.66
CA THR A 129 4.04 16.58 -5.87
C THR A 129 4.30 16.45 -4.38
N GLN A 130 5.16 15.52 -3.93
CA GLN A 130 5.53 15.40 -2.52
C GLN A 130 6.14 16.69 -1.96
N LEU A 131 6.94 17.41 -2.76
CA LEU A 131 7.49 18.70 -2.36
C LEU A 131 6.44 19.82 -2.31
N ARG A 132 5.50 19.82 -3.25
CA ARG A 132 4.36 20.76 -3.23
C ARG A 132 3.48 20.53 -2.01
N VAL A 133 3.23 19.26 -1.69
CA VAL A 133 2.42 18.79 -0.56
C VAL A 133 3.13 19.06 0.77
N LEU A 134 4.36 18.57 0.97
CA LEU A 134 5.02 18.65 2.28
C LEU A 134 5.65 20.00 2.60
N ALA A 135 5.89 20.84 1.59
CA ALA A 135 6.61 22.10 1.78
C ALA A 135 6.00 23.29 1.02
N GLY A 136 4.93 23.11 0.24
CA GLY A 136 4.37 24.18 -0.60
C GLY A 136 5.29 24.60 -1.75
N LEU A 137 6.27 23.77 -2.13
CA LEU A 137 7.34 24.16 -3.06
C LEU A 137 7.19 23.49 -4.42
N ASP A 138 7.23 24.29 -5.48
CA ASP A 138 7.36 23.79 -6.85
C ASP A 138 8.84 23.55 -7.19
N ALA A 139 9.19 22.26 -7.32
CA ALA A 139 10.54 21.82 -7.66
C ALA A 139 11.04 22.37 -9.00
N THR A 140 10.16 22.69 -9.95
CA THR A 140 10.54 23.27 -11.24
C THR A 140 10.74 24.78 -11.14
N ALA A 141 9.93 25.49 -10.34
CA ALA A 141 10.08 26.93 -10.13
C ALA A 141 11.28 27.29 -9.22
N ALA A 142 11.75 26.34 -8.40
CA ALA A 142 12.87 26.56 -7.50
C ALA A 142 14.20 26.81 -8.22
N PHE A 143 14.36 26.36 -9.47
CA PHE A 143 15.59 26.55 -10.26
C PHE A 143 15.28 27.28 -11.57
N SER A 144 16.11 28.27 -11.89
CA SER A 144 16.01 29.03 -13.14
C SER A 144 16.71 28.36 -14.30
N GLU A 145 17.63 27.43 -14.03
CA GLU A 145 18.50 26.82 -15.03
C GLU A 145 18.75 25.35 -14.69
N PHE A 146 18.71 24.49 -15.72
CA PHE A 146 18.96 23.05 -15.62
C PHE A 146 20.08 22.66 -16.57
N VAL A 147 21.03 21.90 -16.05
CA VAL A 147 22.28 21.58 -16.74
C VAL A 147 22.41 20.07 -16.86
N ALA A 148 22.04 19.52 -18.02
CA ALA A 148 22.11 18.09 -18.27
C ALA A 148 23.56 17.66 -18.55
N PRO A 149 24.13 16.72 -17.77
CA PRO A 149 25.46 16.18 -18.06
C PRO A 149 25.43 15.28 -19.32
N PRO A 150 26.56 15.14 -20.04
CA PRO A 150 26.65 14.21 -21.16
C PRO A 150 26.44 12.75 -20.73
N ALA A 151 25.58 12.01 -21.42
CA ALA A 151 25.20 10.63 -21.05
C ALA A 151 26.38 9.63 -21.02
N ALA A 152 27.44 9.88 -21.78
CA ALA A 152 28.62 9.01 -21.86
C ALA A 152 29.77 9.41 -20.90
N ALA A 153 29.64 10.52 -20.17
CA ALA A 153 30.70 11.00 -19.30
C ALA A 153 30.65 10.28 -17.93
N PRO A 154 31.82 9.89 -17.36
CA PRO A 154 31.87 9.44 -15.98
C PRO A 154 31.51 10.59 -15.03
N ASP A 155 30.99 10.26 -13.85
CA ASP A 155 30.35 11.24 -12.95
C ASP A 155 31.27 12.40 -12.55
N TRP A 156 32.56 12.13 -12.28
CA TRP A 156 33.53 13.18 -11.96
C TRP A 156 33.71 14.21 -13.10
N ALA A 157 33.63 13.78 -14.36
CA ALA A 157 33.74 14.65 -15.51
C ALA A 157 32.42 15.37 -15.78
N ALA A 158 31.29 14.67 -15.57
CA ALA A 158 29.94 15.23 -15.66
C ALA A 158 29.71 16.39 -14.68
N ASN A 159 30.30 16.34 -13.48
CA ASN A 159 30.22 17.42 -12.49
C ASN A 159 30.77 18.77 -13.01
N PHE A 160 31.68 18.76 -13.99
CA PHE A 160 32.18 19.99 -14.60
C PHE A 160 31.16 20.70 -15.48
N THR A 161 30.10 20.03 -15.93
CA THR A 161 29.04 20.68 -16.71
C THR A 161 28.36 21.77 -15.88
N LEU A 162 28.17 21.54 -14.57
CA LEU A 162 27.67 22.57 -13.65
C LEU A 162 28.64 23.76 -13.55
N VAL A 163 29.95 23.49 -13.48
CA VAL A 163 30.98 24.54 -13.43
C VAL A 163 30.97 25.38 -14.71
N ASP A 164 30.85 24.75 -15.87
CA ASP A 164 30.82 25.47 -17.14
C ASP A 164 29.61 26.38 -17.25
N ALA A 165 28.44 25.89 -16.83
CA ALA A 165 27.20 26.68 -16.83
C ALA A 165 27.33 27.88 -15.90
N LEU A 166 27.88 27.68 -14.70
CA LEU A 166 28.09 28.75 -13.73
C LEU A 166 29.08 29.81 -14.21
N LEU A 167 30.16 29.39 -14.89
CA LEU A 167 31.21 30.29 -15.39
C LEU A 167 30.94 30.84 -16.79
N GLY A 168 29.96 30.30 -17.52
CA GLY A 168 29.67 30.66 -18.92
C GLY A 168 30.74 30.24 -19.93
N ARG A 169 31.64 29.32 -19.55
CA ARG A 169 32.73 28.82 -20.41
C ARG A 169 33.18 27.44 -19.97
N ALA A 170 33.73 26.67 -20.91
CA ALA A 170 34.35 25.40 -20.59
C ALA A 170 35.61 25.60 -19.70
N VAL A 171 35.75 24.78 -18.66
CA VAL A 171 36.98 24.66 -17.87
C VAL A 171 37.71 23.34 -18.15
N GLU A 172 38.97 23.24 -17.77
CA GLU A 172 39.70 21.98 -17.85
C GLU A 172 39.12 20.94 -16.88
N ARG A 173 38.93 19.70 -17.35
CA ARG A 173 38.40 18.59 -16.54
C ARG A 173 39.58 17.89 -15.91
N THR A 174 39.70 18.01 -14.59
CA THR A 174 40.76 17.34 -13.82
C THR A 174 40.17 16.23 -12.96
N PRO A 175 40.82 15.05 -12.89
CA PRO A 175 40.32 13.96 -12.06
C PRO A 175 40.48 14.31 -10.55
N PRO A 176 39.68 13.68 -9.67
CA PRO A 176 39.86 13.75 -8.23
C PRO A 176 41.30 13.47 -7.78
N ARG A 177 41.81 14.34 -6.90
CA ARG A 177 43.11 14.22 -6.25
C ARG A 177 43.00 14.62 -4.79
N LEU A 178 43.34 13.74 -3.87
CA LEU A 178 43.29 13.99 -2.42
C LEU A 178 44.65 13.66 -1.80
N ALA A 179 44.88 14.23 -0.62
CA ALA A 179 46.01 13.89 0.23
C ALA A 179 45.48 13.65 1.64
N ALA A 180 45.95 12.59 2.30
CA ALA A 180 45.60 12.32 3.68
C ALA A 180 46.28 13.33 4.63
N PRO A 181 45.58 13.87 5.64
CA PRO A 181 46.15 14.84 6.56
C PRO A 181 47.14 14.18 7.53
N ALA A 182 48.14 14.94 8.00
CA ALA A 182 49.30 14.40 8.69
C ALA A 182 48.97 13.72 10.04
N ASP A 183 47.98 14.23 10.75
CA ASP A 183 47.45 13.66 11.99
C ASP A 183 46.74 12.32 11.75
N ALA A 184 45.94 12.22 10.69
CA ALA A 184 45.32 10.97 10.27
C ALA A 184 46.35 9.94 9.80
N VAL A 185 47.40 10.38 9.10
CA VAL A 185 48.55 9.51 8.75
C VAL A 185 49.23 8.98 10.01
N ALA A 186 49.42 9.81 11.03
CA ALA A 186 49.98 9.36 12.30
C ALA A 186 49.07 8.35 13.01
N ALA A 187 47.74 8.56 12.98
CA ALA A 187 46.76 7.64 13.55
C ALA A 187 46.73 6.29 12.81
N ALA A 188 46.69 6.30 11.48
CA ALA A 188 46.75 5.11 10.64
C ALA A 188 48.03 4.31 10.91
N ARG A 189 49.18 4.98 11.02
CA ARG A 189 50.47 4.31 11.32
C ARG A 189 50.52 3.68 12.70
N ARG A 190 49.93 4.31 13.72
CA ARG A 190 49.79 3.69 15.05
C ARG A 190 48.96 2.41 14.97
N TRP A 191 47.81 2.48 14.30
CA TRP A 191 46.94 1.33 14.12
C TRP A 191 47.64 0.20 13.34
N LEU A 192 48.37 0.51 12.26
CA LEU A 192 49.14 -0.47 11.50
C LEU A 192 50.24 -1.13 12.36
N ALA A 193 50.94 -0.36 13.18
CA ALA A 193 51.96 -0.87 14.09
C ALA A 193 51.36 -1.85 15.13
N GLU A 194 50.18 -1.54 15.68
CA GLU A 194 49.44 -2.44 16.57
C GLU A 194 49.06 -3.76 15.89
N LYS A 195 48.78 -3.72 14.58
CA LYS A 195 48.50 -4.90 13.76
C LYS A 195 49.74 -5.56 13.17
N GLN A 196 50.93 -5.07 13.49
CA GLN A 196 52.21 -5.58 12.97
C GLN A 196 52.29 -5.52 11.44
N LEU A 197 51.65 -4.51 10.83
CA LEU A 197 51.64 -4.26 9.40
C LEU A 197 52.58 -3.11 9.05
N GLY A 198 53.34 -3.29 7.97
CA GLY A 198 54.28 -2.29 7.46
C GLY A 198 53.60 -1.24 6.57
N PRO A 199 53.91 0.06 6.73
CA PRO A 199 53.49 1.12 5.81
C PRO A 199 53.82 0.81 4.35
N GLY A 200 52.88 1.02 3.43
CA GLY A 200 53.06 0.77 1.99
C GLY A 200 53.16 -0.71 1.58
N ARG A 201 53.00 -1.65 2.52
CA ARG A 201 53.23 -3.10 2.29
C ARG A 201 52.01 -3.94 2.63
N TYR A 202 50.82 -3.44 2.35
CA TYR A 202 49.55 -4.15 2.52
C TYR A 202 48.54 -3.71 1.47
N ALA A 203 47.57 -4.57 1.17
CA ALA A 203 46.40 -4.23 0.39
C ALA A 203 45.23 -3.88 1.31
N VAL A 204 44.39 -2.94 0.88
CA VAL A 204 43.10 -2.63 1.51
C VAL A 204 42.00 -3.33 0.74
N CYS A 205 41.11 -4.02 1.45
CA CYS A 205 39.97 -4.71 0.85
C CYS A 205 38.64 -4.23 1.44
N ALA A 206 37.80 -3.60 0.61
CA ALA A 206 36.43 -3.24 0.93
C ALA A 206 35.47 -4.31 0.38
N ALA A 207 35.30 -5.38 1.15
CA ALA A 207 34.49 -6.55 0.77
C ALA A 207 33.00 -6.40 1.12
N ALA A 208 32.63 -5.37 1.88
CA ALA A 208 31.24 -5.04 2.16
C ALA A 208 30.63 -4.23 1.00
N GLY A 209 29.36 -4.51 0.69
CA GLY A 209 28.49 -3.60 -0.06
C GLY A 209 27.75 -2.69 0.91
N PHE A 210 27.25 -1.56 0.40
CA PHE A 210 26.48 -0.58 1.18
C PHE A 210 25.34 -1.27 1.98
N ALA A 211 25.15 -0.90 3.25
CA ALA A 211 24.09 -1.44 4.13
C ALA A 211 22.68 -1.45 3.51
N ASN A 212 22.42 -0.55 2.56
CA ASN A 212 21.10 -0.38 1.93
C ASN A 212 20.92 -1.14 0.60
N VAL A 213 21.97 -1.76 0.01
CA VAL A 213 21.83 -2.53 -1.25
C VAL A 213 22.74 -3.77 -1.22
N ARG A 214 22.30 -4.81 -0.51
CA ARG A 214 23.03 -6.09 -0.41
C ARG A 214 23.42 -6.68 -1.77
N LEU A 215 22.62 -6.43 -2.81
CA LEU A 215 22.88 -6.84 -4.21
C LEU A 215 24.18 -6.31 -4.81
N LYS A 216 24.80 -5.26 -4.23
CA LYS A 216 26.09 -4.72 -4.69
C LYS A 216 27.31 -5.53 -4.21
N THR A 217 27.09 -6.52 -3.37
CA THR A 217 28.17 -7.23 -2.67
C THR A 217 28.62 -8.43 -3.48
N TRP A 218 29.88 -8.44 -3.91
CA TRP A 218 30.47 -9.64 -4.49
C TRP A 218 30.68 -10.72 -3.40
N PRO A 219 30.45 -12.01 -3.69
CA PRO A 219 30.51 -13.07 -2.68
C PRO A 219 31.81 -13.11 -1.86
N ALA A 220 31.68 -13.34 -0.56
CA ALA A 220 32.78 -13.26 0.42
C ALA A 220 33.88 -14.30 0.16
N ASP A 221 33.53 -15.50 -0.30
CA ASP A 221 34.46 -16.56 -0.70
C ASP A 221 35.37 -16.11 -1.85
N ARG A 222 34.87 -15.28 -2.75
CA ARG A 222 35.64 -14.76 -3.89
C ARG A 222 36.59 -13.66 -3.48
N PHE A 223 36.18 -12.79 -2.55
CA PHE A 223 37.13 -11.88 -1.89
C PHE A 223 38.21 -12.65 -1.15
N GLY A 224 37.85 -13.73 -0.43
CA GLY A 224 38.81 -14.63 0.20
C GLY A 224 39.83 -15.21 -0.77
N ALA A 225 39.39 -15.59 -1.98
CA ALA A 225 40.31 -16.06 -3.03
C ALA A 225 41.23 -14.95 -3.57
N LEU A 226 40.76 -13.70 -3.69
CA LEU A 226 41.64 -12.57 -4.04
C LEU A 226 42.67 -12.30 -2.94
N ILE A 227 42.26 -12.36 -1.67
CA ILE A 227 43.14 -12.20 -0.51
C ILE A 227 44.19 -13.30 -0.48
N GLY A 228 43.80 -14.55 -0.74
CA GLY A 228 44.72 -15.68 -0.90
C GLY A 228 45.77 -15.40 -1.98
N ARG A 229 45.35 -14.94 -3.17
CA ARG A 229 46.28 -14.61 -4.26
C ARG A 229 47.22 -13.45 -3.90
N LEU A 230 46.72 -12.40 -3.22
CA LEU A 230 47.55 -11.29 -2.74
C LEU A 230 48.64 -11.76 -1.78
N ARG A 231 48.29 -12.66 -0.86
CA ARG A 231 49.25 -13.25 0.08
C ARG A 231 50.26 -14.17 -0.61
N GLU A 232 49.78 -15.09 -1.45
CA GLU A 232 50.60 -16.17 -2.02
C GLU A 232 51.48 -15.71 -3.19
N THR A 233 50.96 -14.84 -4.05
CA THR A 233 51.66 -14.42 -5.28
C THR A 233 52.40 -13.09 -5.09
N HIS A 234 51.83 -12.17 -4.32
CA HIS A 234 52.33 -10.80 -4.20
C HIS A 234 52.93 -10.49 -2.82
N CYS A 235 52.87 -11.44 -1.88
CA CYS A 235 53.33 -11.26 -0.50
C CYS A 235 52.73 -10.02 0.18
N LEU A 236 51.48 -9.70 -0.13
CA LEU A 236 50.76 -8.55 0.40
C LEU A 236 49.73 -9.00 1.47
N PRO A 237 49.97 -8.71 2.76
CA PRO A 237 48.95 -8.78 3.78
C PRO A 237 47.74 -7.93 3.41
N THR A 238 46.55 -8.36 3.80
CA THR A 238 45.31 -7.64 3.50
C THR A 238 44.61 -7.13 4.75
N VAL A 239 44.25 -5.85 4.73
CA VAL A 239 43.40 -5.20 5.71
C VAL A 239 41.98 -5.10 5.14
N LEU A 240 41.02 -5.77 5.78
CA LEU A 240 39.61 -5.52 5.52
C LEU A 240 39.21 -4.18 6.13
N ILE A 241 38.50 -3.36 5.37
CA ILE A 241 37.94 -2.08 5.85
C ILE A 241 36.42 -2.12 5.77
N GLY A 242 35.77 -1.43 6.72
CA GLY A 242 34.34 -1.15 6.66
C GLY A 242 33.87 -0.30 7.83
N HIS A 243 32.56 -0.05 7.89
CA HIS A 243 31.93 0.62 9.02
C HIS A 243 31.69 -0.37 10.17
N THR A 244 31.62 0.10 11.42
CA THR A 244 31.29 -0.73 12.60
C THR A 244 30.03 -1.58 12.43
N GLY A 245 29.02 -1.07 11.70
CA GLY A 245 27.79 -1.79 11.37
C GLY A 245 27.93 -2.91 10.34
N GLU A 246 29.08 -3.04 9.68
CA GLU A 246 29.38 -4.07 8.67
C GLU A 246 30.22 -5.22 9.25
N ARG A 247 30.49 -5.20 10.56
CA ARG A 247 31.33 -6.17 11.27
C ARG A 247 30.96 -7.62 10.94
N ASP A 248 29.69 -7.96 11.02
CA ASP A 248 29.22 -9.33 10.82
C ASP A 248 29.44 -9.82 9.39
N HIS A 249 29.27 -8.93 8.41
CA HIS A 249 29.53 -9.26 7.01
C HIS A 249 31.03 -9.44 6.76
N LEU A 250 31.87 -8.54 7.28
CA LEU A 250 33.32 -8.64 7.13
C LEU A 250 33.89 -9.90 7.81
N ALA A 251 33.29 -10.36 8.90
CA ALA A 251 33.66 -11.61 9.56
C ALA A 251 33.44 -12.86 8.66
N THR A 252 32.62 -12.77 7.62
CA THR A 252 32.40 -13.86 6.66
C THR A 252 33.49 -13.97 5.58
N VAL A 253 34.35 -12.95 5.45
CA VAL A 253 35.39 -12.91 4.42
C VAL A 253 36.64 -13.61 4.95
N PRO A 254 37.04 -14.77 4.40
CA PRO A 254 38.13 -15.53 4.95
C PRO A 254 39.49 -14.94 4.56
N GLY A 255 40.48 -15.16 5.41
CA GLY A 255 41.89 -15.00 5.05
C GLY A 255 42.48 -13.60 5.20
N ALA A 256 41.75 -12.59 5.65
CA ALA A 256 42.34 -11.27 5.93
C ALA A 256 43.29 -11.29 7.14
N ASP A 257 44.32 -10.44 7.13
CA ASP A 257 45.33 -10.34 8.20
C ASP A 257 44.89 -9.39 9.32
N ALA A 258 44.10 -8.37 8.98
CA ALA A 258 43.51 -7.46 9.95
C ALA A 258 42.16 -6.93 9.44
N THR A 259 41.34 -6.44 10.37
CA THR A 259 40.08 -5.74 10.05
C THR A 259 40.06 -4.40 10.77
N TRP A 260 39.90 -3.33 10.00
CA TRP A 260 39.67 -1.98 10.50
C TRP A 260 38.18 -1.66 10.36
N LEU A 261 37.57 -1.23 11.47
CA LEU A 261 36.17 -0.82 11.52
C LEU A 261 36.11 0.63 11.98
N GLY A 262 35.70 1.53 11.08
CA GLY A 262 35.54 2.95 11.36
C GLY A 262 34.13 3.31 11.85
N GLY A 263 34.03 4.37 12.65
CA GLY A 263 32.80 5.04 13.02
C GLY A 263 32.73 6.47 12.48
N GLU A 264 31.90 7.30 13.13
CA GLU A 264 31.79 8.72 12.84
C GLU A 264 33.10 9.44 13.22
N GLY A 265 33.66 10.23 12.30
CA GLY A 265 34.93 10.95 12.52
C GLY A 265 36.19 10.22 12.05
N ASP A 266 36.06 8.97 11.58
CA ASP A 266 37.20 8.13 11.19
C ASP A 266 37.55 8.19 9.68
N LEU A 267 36.83 8.97 8.86
CA LEU A 267 37.09 9.02 7.41
C LEU A 267 38.48 9.54 7.04
N PRO A 268 39.07 10.54 7.73
CA PRO A 268 40.46 10.92 7.52
C PRO A 268 41.42 9.76 7.79
N VAL A 269 41.17 8.95 8.82
CA VAL A 269 41.99 7.77 9.16
C VAL A 269 41.84 6.69 8.08
N LEU A 270 40.62 6.47 7.58
CA LEU A 270 40.38 5.59 6.43
C LEU A 270 41.15 6.07 5.19
N ALA A 271 41.10 7.37 4.88
CA ALA A 271 41.84 7.96 3.78
C ALA A 271 43.36 7.77 3.96
N ALA A 272 43.87 7.90 5.18
CA ALA A 272 45.28 7.66 5.48
C ALA A 272 45.69 6.18 5.34
N LEU A 273 44.87 5.23 5.80
CA LEU A 273 45.09 3.81 5.60
C LEU A 273 45.10 3.47 4.10
N ILE A 274 44.12 3.98 3.34
CA ILE A 274 44.09 3.77 1.89
C ILE A 274 45.33 4.39 1.22
N ALA A 275 45.67 5.64 1.54
CA ALA A 275 46.80 6.35 0.92
C ALA A 275 48.15 5.66 1.16
N ASP A 276 48.31 4.99 2.30
CA ASP A 276 49.52 4.26 2.69
C ASP A 276 49.47 2.77 2.31
N SER A 277 48.47 2.34 1.52
CA SER A 277 48.34 0.96 1.02
C SER A 277 48.97 0.80 -0.37
N ALA A 278 49.37 -0.43 -0.70
CA ALA A 278 49.93 -0.76 -2.02
C ALA A 278 48.85 -0.92 -3.10
N LEU A 279 47.64 -1.30 -2.69
CA LEU A 279 46.53 -1.63 -3.59
C LEU A 279 45.20 -1.50 -2.83
N TYR A 280 44.18 -1.00 -3.52
CA TYR A 280 42.79 -1.12 -3.10
C TYR A 280 42.06 -2.21 -3.89
N VAL A 281 41.29 -3.06 -3.21
CA VAL A 281 40.40 -4.06 -3.83
C VAL A 281 39.00 -3.92 -3.25
N GLY A 282 37.95 -3.89 -4.06
CA GLY A 282 36.61 -3.82 -3.50
C GLY A 282 35.48 -3.75 -4.52
N ASN A 283 34.26 -3.66 -3.99
CA ASN A 283 33.06 -3.37 -4.79
C ASN A 283 33.02 -1.87 -5.20
N ASP A 284 32.08 -1.54 -6.09
CA ASP A 284 31.65 -0.17 -6.39
C ASP A 284 31.13 0.56 -5.12
N THR A 285 32.02 1.29 -4.44
CA THR A 285 31.80 1.91 -3.12
C THR A 285 32.51 3.26 -3.04
N GLY A 286 32.13 4.10 -2.06
CA GLY A 286 32.79 5.40 -1.83
C GLY A 286 34.30 5.27 -1.56
N ALA A 287 34.73 4.19 -0.89
CA ALA A 287 36.13 3.92 -0.61
C ALA A 287 36.96 3.66 -1.90
N LEU A 288 36.34 3.10 -2.96
CA LEU A 288 36.99 2.91 -4.26
C LEU A 288 37.34 4.26 -4.92
N HIS A 289 36.41 5.21 -4.87
CA HIS A 289 36.64 6.55 -5.39
C HIS A 289 37.65 7.33 -4.56
N LEU A 290 37.63 7.14 -3.23
CA LEU A 290 38.64 7.71 -2.33
C LEU A 290 40.03 7.17 -2.66
N ALA A 291 40.18 5.85 -2.88
CA ALA A 291 41.45 5.24 -3.29
C ALA A 291 41.96 5.79 -4.63
N ALA A 292 41.09 5.88 -5.63
CA ALA A 292 41.43 6.47 -6.92
C ALA A 292 41.89 7.93 -6.80
N ALA A 293 41.25 8.72 -5.93
CA ALA A 293 41.62 10.11 -5.67
C ALA A 293 42.94 10.25 -4.90
N LEU A 294 43.29 9.27 -4.07
CA LEU A 294 44.58 9.21 -3.35
C LEU A 294 45.72 8.63 -4.22
N ASP A 295 45.47 8.41 -5.52
CA ASP A 295 46.41 7.81 -6.47
C ASP A 295 46.87 6.39 -6.10
N VAL A 296 46.03 5.64 -5.39
CA VAL A 296 46.29 4.22 -5.08
C VAL A 296 45.82 3.37 -6.26
N PRO A 297 46.59 2.35 -6.73
CA PRO A 297 46.08 1.39 -7.71
C PRO A 297 44.80 0.72 -7.20
N VAL A 298 43.79 0.57 -8.07
CA VAL A 298 42.49 0.02 -7.67
C VAL A 298 42.10 -1.21 -8.48
N LEU A 299 41.51 -2.21 -7.82
CA LEU A 299 40.73 -3.26 -8.44
C LEU A 299 39.28 -3.14 -7.97
N GLY A 300 38.41 -2.69 -8.87
CA GLY A 300 36.97 -2.59 -8.61
C GLY A 300 36.19 -3.73 -9.25
N ILE A 301 35.32 -4.39 -8.50
CA ILE A 301 34.34 -5.36 -9.02
C ILE A 301 32.99 -4.65 -9.16
N PHE A 302 32.42 -4.67 -10.36
CA PHE A 302 31.26 -3.84 -10.71
C PHE A 302 30.08 -4.69 -11.21
N GLY A 303 28.89 -4.31 -10.73
CA GLY A 303 27.61 -4.78 -11.26
C GLY A 303 27.01 -3.79 -12.26
N GLY A 304 25.90 -4.20 -12.87
CA GLY A 304 25.24 -3.43 -13.92
C GLY A 304 24.39 -2.25 -13.44
N GLY A 305 24.18 -2.06 -12.14
CA GLY A 305 23.18 -1.13 -11.61
C GLY A 305 23.30 0.30 -12.14
N THR A 306 24.46 0.93 -11.95
CA THR A 306 24.75 2.31 -12.39
C THR A 306 25.90 2.38 -13.39
N TRP A 307 26.31 1.24 -13.96
CA TRP A 307 27.39 1.20 -14.93
C TRP A 307 27.05 1.95 -16.23
N PRO A 308 27.98 2.67 -16.88
CA PRO A 308 29.39 2.94 -16.51
C PRO A 308 29.59 4.25 -15.72
N ARG A 309 28.53 4.81 -15.12
CA ARG A 309 28.55 6.18 -14.55
C ARG A 309 29.64 6.40 -13.49
N PHE A 310 29.84 5.41 -12.62
CA PHE A 310 30.79 5.47 -11.50
C PHE A 310 32.10 4.72 -11.78
N VAL A 311 32.57 4.71 -13.04
CA VAL A 311 33.94 4.26 -13.31
C VAL A 311 34.93 5.18 -12.55
N PRO A 312 35.88 4.61 -11.77
CA PRO A 312 36.77 5.41 -10.94
C PRO A 312 37.77 6.18 -11.81
N ALA A 313 38.09 7.40 -11.39
CA ALA A 313 39.12 8.23 -12.03
C ALA A 313 40.55 7.79 -11.66
N ALA A 314 40.81 6.48 -11.70
CA ALA A 314 42.08 5.89 -11.30
C ALA A 314 43.08 5.94 -12.46
N ALA A 315 44.35 6.25 -12.16
CA ALA A 315 45.42 6.17 -13.15
C ALA A 315 45.90 4.73 -13.37
N ARG A 316 45.83 3.88 -12.33
CA ARG A 316 46.35 2.52 -12.30
C ARG A 316 45.31 1.52 -11.80
N GLY A 317 45.33 0.31 -12.35
CA GLY A 317 44.51 -0.81 -11.90
C GLY A 317 43.46 -1.27 -12.90
N ALA A 318 42.30 -1.73 -12.43
CA ALA A 318 41.26 -2.25 -13.30
C ALA A 318 39.86 -2.20 -12.70
N ALA A 319 38.85 -2.17 -13.59
CA ALA A 319 37.47 -2.52 -13.26
C ALA A 319 37.11 -3.85 -13.93
N VAL A 320 36.53 -4.79 -13.18
CA VAL A 320 36.03 -6.05 -13.71
C VAL A 320 34.51 -6.01 -13.75
N VAL A 321 33.95 -6.26 -14.93
CA VAL A 321 32.50 -6.24 -15.18
C VAL A 321 32.06 -7.47 -15.95
N GLN A 322 30.82 -7.92 -15.73
CA GLN A 322 30.13 -8.83 -16.63
C GLN A 322 28.97 -8.07 -17.30
N PRO A 323 29.19 -7.48 -18.48
CA PRO A 323 28.14 -6.77 -19.22
C PRO A 323 26.93 -7.67 -19.44
N LEU A 324 25.74 -7.17 -19.11
CA LEU A 324 24.47 -7.85 -19.35
C LEU A 324 23.47 -6.87 -20.00
N PRO A 325 22.48 -7.37 -20.77
CA PRO A 325 21.47 -6.52 -21.42
C PRO A 325 20.61 -5.67 -20.46
N CYS A 326 20.61 -6.01 -19.17
CA CYS A 326 19.90 -5.28 -18.13
C CYS A 326 20.74 -4.18 -17.46
N PHE A 327 21.96 -3.90 -17.92
CA PHE A 327 22.80 -2.82 -17.38
C PHE A 327 22.08 -1.47 -17.41
N GLY A 328 22.36 -0.62 -16.42
CA GLY A 328 21.62 0.61 -16.15
C GLY A 328 20.31 0.39 -15.39
N CYS A 329 20.13 -0.74 -14.69
CA CYS A 329 18.88 -1.03 -13.96
C CYS A 329 18.70 -0.26 -12.64
N GLY A 330 19.66 0.57 -12.22
CA GLY A 330 19.57 1.32 -10.96
C GLY A 330 19.54 0.42 -9.71
N TRP A 331 20.13 -0.78 -9.79
CA TRP A 331 20.11 -1.82 -8.74
C TRP A 331 18.74 -2.45 -8.45
N ASP A 332 17.77 -2.22 -9.33
CA ASP A 332 16.53 -2.98 -9.37
C ASP A 332 16.68 -4.17 -10.31
N CYS A 333 17.05 -5.30 -9.71
CA CYS A 333 17.41 -6.48 -10.46
C CYS A 333 16.17 -7.30 -10.83
N ALA A 334 15.89 -7.41 -12.13
CA ALA A 334 14.83 -8.29 -12.67
C ALA A 334 15.01 -9.78 -12.32
N PHE A 335 16.20 -10.17 -11.85
CA PHE A 335 16.57 -11.55 -11.55
C PHE A 335 16.74 -11.81 -10.04
N GLY A 336 16.69 -10.77 -9.21
CA GLY A 336 16.73 -10.89 -7.74
C GLY A 336 18.08 -11.22 -7.11
N ASP A 337 19.06 -11.73 -7.85
CA ASP A 337 20.35 -12.24 -7.33
C ASP A 337 21.60 -11.56 -7.93
N ALA A 338 21.42 -10.49 -8.73
CA ALA A 338 22.48 -9.74 -9.39
C ALA A 338 23.48 -10.65 -10.17
N PRO A 339 23.04 -11.31 -11.26
CA PRO A 339 23.87 -12.24 -12.04
C PRO A 339 25.08 -11.54 -12.68
N CYS A 340 25.03 -10.21 -12.84
CA CYS A 340 26.16 -9.38 -13.27
C CYS A 340 27.35 -9.36 -12.29
N LEU A 341 27.11 -9.57 -10.99
CA LEU A 341 28.16 -9.73 -9.97
C LEU A 341 28.39 -11.20 -9.66
N GLY A 342 27.29 -11.95 -9.48
CA GLY A 342 27.32 -13.39 -9.21
C GLY A 342 28.01 -14.22 -10.29
N GLY A 343 28.06 -13.78 -11.55
CA GLY A 343 28.76 -14.49 -12.62
C GLY A 343 30.29 -14.31 -12.66
N ILE A 344 30.82 -13.24 -12.06
CA ILE A 344 32.26 -12.95 -12.03
C ILE A 344 32.92 -13.86 -11.00
N ALA A 345 33.63 -14.89 -11.44
CA ALA A 345 34.39 -15.77 -10.55
C ALA A 345 35.71 -15.11 -10.12
N ALA A 346 36.28 -15.56 -9.00
CA ALA A 346 37.56 -15.03 -8.52
C ALA A 346 38.68 -15.14 -9.58
N ALA A 347 38.72 -16.26 -10.31
CA ALA A 347 39.68 -16.49 -11.38
C ALA A 347 39.62 -15.45 -12.51
N ASP A 348 38.45 -14.87 -12.78
CA ASP A 348 38.31 -13.84 -13.82
C ASP A 348 38.93 -12.51 -13.38
N ALA A 349 39.00 -12.26 -12.07
CA ALA A 349 39.56 -11.07 -11.48
C ALA A 349 41.08 -11.18 -11.23
N PHE A 350 41.66 -12.38 -11.24
CA PHE A 350 43.10 -12.58 -11.00
C PHE A 350 44.02 -11.82 -11.96
N PRO A 351 43.81 -11.82 -13.29
CA PRO A 351 44.66 -11.02 -14.19
C PRO A 351 44.55 -9.52 -13.93
N ALA A 352 43.35 -9.07 -13.55
CA ALA A 352 43.09 -7.67 -13.22
C ALA A 352 43.79 -7.26 -11.91
N LEU A 353 43.79 -8.16 -10.92
CA LEU A 353 44.51 -8.00 -9.66
C LEU A 353 46.01 -7.89 -9.91
N ASP A 354 46.58 -8.81 -10.67
CA ASP A 354 48.02 -8.84 -10.93
C ASP A 354 48.49 -7.58 -11.69
N ASP A 355 47.70 -7.12 -12.67
CA ASP A 355 47.94 -5.86 -13.38
C ASP A 355 47.88 -4.64 -12.45
N ALA A 356 46.93 -4.64 -11.51
CA ALA A 356 46.77 -3.55 -10.55
C ALA A 356 47.93 -3.49 -9.56
N VAL A 357 48.39 -4.64 -9.04
CA VAL A 357 49.60 -4.72 -8.19
C VAL A 357 50.84 -4.25 -8.96
N ALA A 358 50.96 -4.63 -10.23
CA ALA A 358 52.06 -4.19 -11.10
C ALA A 358 51.99 -2.71 -11.49
N GLY A 359 50.96 -1.97 -11.05
CA GLY A 359 50.82 -0.53 -11.31
C GLY A 359 50.52 -0.21 -12.78
N ARG A 360 49.93 -1.15 -13.53
CA ARG A 360 49.59 -0.91 -14.94
C ARG A 360 48.51 0.15 -15.11
N PRO A 361 48.45 0.84 -16.27
CA PRO A 361 47.41 1.81 -16.57
C PRO A 361 46.01 1.23 -16.38
N PHE A 362 45.09 2.05 -15.87
CA PHE A 362 43.73 1.60 -15.59
C PHE A 362 43.03 1.05 -16.84
N ALA A 363 42.40 -0.13 -16.70
CA ALA A 363 41.66 -0.77 -17.80
C ALA A 363 40.33 -1.38 -17.34
N ILE A 364 39.34 -1.39 -18.24
CA ILE A 364 38.07 -2.10 -18.03
C ILE A 364 38.22 -3.51 -18.62
N ARG A 365 37.95 -4.53 -17.80
CA ARG A 365 38.00 -5.95 -18.17
C ARG A 365 36.59 -6.52 -18.17
N GLU A 366 36.09 -6.85 -19.35
CA GLU A 366 34.80 -7.50 -19.53
C GLU A 366 34.93 -9.03 -19.41
N VAL A 367 34.04 -9.62 -18.64
CA VAL A 367 33.88 -11.07 -18.47
C VAL A 367 32.58 -11.46 -19.17
N ARG A 368 32.65 -12.33 -20.18
CA ARG A 368 31.47 -12.82 -20.90
C ARG A 368 31.28 -14.32 -20.65
N LYS A 369 30.32 -14.65 -19.79
CA LYS A 369 29.99 -16.05 -19.43
C LYS A 369 28.60 -16.49 -19.84
N VAL A 370 27.77 -15.56 -20.33
CA VAL A 370 26.40 -15.85 -20.71
C VAL A 370 26.35 -16.17 -22.20
N ALA A 371 25.72 -17.28 -22.56
CA ALA A 371 25.54 -17.64 -23.96
C ALA A 371 24.57 -16.65 -24.65
N ALA A 372 24.78 -16.38 -25.93
CA ALA A 372 23.98 -15.39 -26.68
C ALA A 372 22.46 -15.64 -26.61
N GLY A 373 22.03 -16.91 -26.62
CA GLY A 373 20.61 -17.26 -26.46
C GLY A 373 20.04 -16.88 -25.08
N THR A 374 20.84 -17.01 -24.02
CA THR A 374 20.47 -16.60 -22.67
C THR A 374 20.45 -15.07 -22.54
N GLU A 375 21.38 -14.36 -23.17
CA GLU A 375 21.37 -12.87 -23.19
C GLU A 375 20.08 -12.33 -23.82
N ALA A 376 19.62 -12.91 -24.94
CA ALA A 376 18.38 -12.51 -25.58
C ALA A 376 17.15 -12.68 -24.66
N LEU A 377 17.10 -13.79 -23.90
CA LEU A 377 16.04 -14.02 -22.92
C LEU A 377 16.12 -13.01 -21.76
N MET A 378 17.33 -12.75 -21.25
CA MET A 378 17.56 -11.76 -20.19
C MET A 378 17.13 -10.35 -20.63
N ALA A 379 17.39 -9.97 -21.89
CA ALA A 379 16.94 -8.70 -22.44
C ALA A 379 15.40 -8.58 -22.44
N LYS A 380 14.70 -9.66 -22.83
CA LYS A 380 13.24 -9.71 -22.82
C LYS A 380 12.66 -9.60 -21.41
N VAL A 381 13.22 -10.34 -20.44
CA VAL A 381 12.79 -10.28 -19.03
C VAL A 381 13.06 -8.90 -18.44
N ALA A 382 14.22 -8.30 -18.72
CA ALA A 382 14.54 -6.96 -18.24
C ALA A 382 13.61 -5.89 -18.83
N ALA A 383 13.18 -6.02 -20.10
CA ALA A 383 12.19 -5.15 -20.70
C ALA A 383 10.83 -5.26 -20.00
N LEU A 384 10.32 -6.49 -19.83
CA LEU A 384 9.06 -6.75 -19.12
C LEU A 384 9.09 -6.28 -17.67
N HIS A 385 10.22 -6.45 -16.97
CA HIS A 385 10.41 -5.95 -15.61
C HIS A 385 10.37 -4.43 -15.55
N ARG A 386 11.04 -3.73 -16.49
CA ARG A 386 10.98 -2.26 -16.59
C ARG A 386 9.57 -1.76 -16.91
N GLU A 387 8.84 -2.44 -17.80
CA GLU A 387 7.45 -2.10 -18.13
C GLU A 387 6.50 -2.33 -16.94
N SER A 388 6.62 -3.49 -16.27
CA SER A 388 5.88 -3.81 -15.06
C SER A 388 6.17 -2.82 -13.93
N ARG A 389 7.45 -2.43 -13.78
CA ARG A 389 7.89 -1.47 -12.79
C ARG A 389 7.53 -0.03 -13.13
N ALA A 390 7.47 0.38 -14.39
CA ALA A 390 6.87 1.67 -14.74
C ALA A 390 5.42 1.75 -14.24
N GLY A 391 4.69 0.63 -14.31
CA GLY A 391 3.38 0.49 -13.66
C GLY A 391 3.43 0.42 -12.12
N HIS A 392 4.39 -0.28 -11.52
CA HIS A 392 4.54 -0.37 -10.06
C HIS A 392 5.00 0.94 -9.42
N LEU A 393 5.97 1.63 -10.01
CA LEU A 393 6.45 2.94 -9.60
C LEU A 393 5.34 3.97 -9.77
N ALA A 394 4.56 3.96 -10.87
CA ALA A 394 3.37 4.81 -10.98
C ALA A 394 2.30 4.54 -9.89
N ARG A 395 2.15 3.28 -9.46
CA ARG A 395 1.23 2.88 -8.36
C ARG A 395 1.79 3.19 -6.97
N GLN A 396 3.08 3.01 -6.75
CA GLN A 396 3.80 3.35 -5.51
C GLN A 396 3.92 4.87 -5.37
N HIS A 397 4.12 5.60 -6.46
CA HIS A 397 4.03 7.05 -6.56
C HIS A 397 2.63 7.53 -6.23
N LYS A 398 1.57 6.89 -6.76
CA LYS A 398 0.19 7.18 -6.36
C LYS A 398 -0.02 6.94 -4.86
N LEU A 399 0.52 5.84 -4.32
CA LEU A 399 0.40 5.47 -2.92
C LEU A 399 1.18 6.40 -1.99
N GLU A 400 2.39 6.82 -2.34
CA GLU A 400 3.21 7.75 -1.57
C GLU A 400 2.76 9.21 -1.76
N GLU A 401 2.06 9.54 -2.86
CA GLU A 401 1.39 10.83 -3.11
C GLU A 401 0.18 10.92 -2.17
N LEU A 402 -0.62 9.85 -2.09
CA LEU A 402 -1.72 9.70 -1.13
C LEU A 402 -1.21 9.67 0.32
N THR A 403 -0.06 9.06 0.60
CA THR A 403 0.55 9.00 1.96
C THR A 403 1.21 10.32 2.36
N ALA A 404 1.71 11.12 1.40
CA ALA A 404 2.21 12.46 1.65
C ALA A 404 1.06 13.47 1.81
N LEU A 405 -0.03 13.33 1.05
CA LEU A 405 -1.28 14.08 1.26
C LEU A 405 -1.90 13.78 2.64
N ASP A 406 -1.82 12.54 3.12
CA ASP A 406 -2.24 12.16 4.48
C ASP A 406 -1.41 12.89 5.55
N ARG A 407 -0.07 13.02 5.38
CA ARG A 407 0.81 13.75 6.32
C ARG A 407 0.67 15.28 6.24
N GLU A 408 0.50 15.85 5.04
CA GLU A 408 0.22 17.29 4.86
C GLU A 408 -1.11 17.66 5.51
N LYS A 409 -2.12 16.78 5.45
CA LYS A 409 -3.37 16.95 6.20
C LYS A 409 -3.14 16.87 7.70
N ASP A 410 -2.39 15.90 8.21
CA ASP A 410 -2.12 15.75 9.64
C ASP A 410 -1.35 16.96 10.24
N GLU A 411 -0.42 17.59 9.52
CA GLU A 411 0.31 18.79 9.99
C GLU A 411 -0.47 20.10 9.79
N THR A 412 -1.32 20.19 8.77
CA THR A 412 -2.23 21.33 8.55
C THR A 412 -3.38 21.35 9.56
N ILE A 413 -3.87 20.17 9.98
CA ILE A 413 -4.85 19.96 11.06
C ILE A 413 -4.35 20.52 12.41
N VAL A 414 -3.04 20.53 12.64
CA VAL A 414 -2.44 21.04 13.90
C VAL A 414 -2.25 22.56 13.88
N ARG A 415 -2.11 23.20 12.70
CA ARG A 415 -1.75 24.62 12.60
C ARG A 415 -2.85 25.56 12.11
N GLN A 416 -3.96 25.07 11.55
CA GLN A 416 -5.06 25.92 11.08
C GLN A 416 -6.38 25.61 11.79
N ASN A 417 -6.39 25.91 13.09
CA ASN A 417 -7.60 25.98 13.88
C ASN A 417 -8.17 27.41 13.88
N ASP A 418 -8.34 28.04 12.71
CA ASP A 418 -9.14 29.26 12.55
C ASP A 418 -10.03 29.17 11.29
N GLU A 419 -11.28 28.81 11.57
CA GLU A 419 -12.55 29.16 10.91
C GLU A 419 -12.86 28.68 9.46
N LEU A 420 -13.53 27.52 9.44
CA LEU A 420 -14.86 27.26 8.82
C LEU A 420 -15.08 27.18 7.30
N VAL A 421 -14.08 27.25 6.41
CA VAL A 421 -14.32 27.00 4.96
C VAL A 421 -13.59 25.78 4.36
N GLY A 422 -12.62 25.18 5.05
CA GLY A 422 -11.79 24.08 4.50
C GLY A 422 -12.34 22.64 4.59
N LYS A 423 -13.41 22.37 5.36
CA LYS A 423 -13.74 20.99 5.80
C LYS A 423 -14.46 20.11 4.78
N GLU A 424 -15.03 20.69 3.72
CA GLU A 424 -15.77 19.94 2.68
C GLU A 424 -14.81 19.27 1.66
N GLN A 425 -13.67 19.92 1.35
CA GLN A 425 -12.62 19.36 0.50
C GLN A 425 -11.80 18.26 1.21
N GLU A 426 -11.73 18.33 2.54
CA GLU A 426 -11.02 17.39 3.39
C GLU A 426 -11.72 16.01 3.47
N ILE A 427 -13.06 16.01 3.53
CA ILE A 427 -13.93 14.82 3.53
C ILE A 427 -13.90 14.10 2.18
N ASP A 428 -13.92 14.82 1.06
CA ASP A 428 -13.89 14.18 -0.25
C ASP A 428 -12.50 13.63 -0.60
N ALA A 429 -11.43 14.27 -0.14
CA ALA A 429 -10.08 13.71 -0.23
C ALA A 429 -9.86 12.50 0.71
N LEU A 430 -10.56 12.41 1.85
CA LEU A 430 -10.54 11.21 2.73
C LEU A 430 -11.27 10.01 2.12
N LYS A 431 -12.40 10.25 1.41
CA LYS A 431 -13.10 9.19 0.66
C LYS A 431 -12.23 8.64 -0.48
N LEU A 432 -11.50 9.51 -1.17
CA LEU A 432 -10.62 9.12 -2.28
C LEU A 432 -9.44 8.25 -1.81
N VAL A 433 -8.87 8.54 -0.64
CA VAL A 433 -7.82 7.73 0.00
C VAL A 433 -8.37 6.36 0.46
N CYS A 434 -9.63 6.30 0.90
CA CYS A 434 -10.30 5.04 1.25
C CYS A 434 -10.50 4.14 0.02
N ASP A 435 -11.00 4.70 -1.09
CA ASP A 435 -11.23 3.94 -2.34
C ASP A 435 -9.91 3.41 -2.95
N GLU A 436 -8.80 4.16 -2.83
CA GLU A 436 -7.49 3.72 -3.33
C GLU A 436 -6.80 2.67 -2.42
N ARG A 437 -6.97 2.76 -1.09
CA ARG A 437 -6.49 1.73 -0.15
C ARG A 437 -7.25 0.42 -0.32
N GLU A 438 -8.53 0.47 -0.63
CA GLU A 438 -9.36 -0.70 -0.86
C GLU A 438 -9.04 -1.40 -2.19
N LYS A 439 -8.83 -0.64 -3.27
CA LYS A 439 -8.28 -1.19 -4.53
C LYS A 439 -6.92 -1.86 -4.32
N THR A 440 -6.09 -1.32 -3.44
CA THR A 440 -4.78 -1.89 -3.10
C THR A 440 -4.92 -3.22 -2.34
N ILE A 441 -5.89 -3.34 -1.43
CA ILE A 441 -6.21 -4.59 -0.73
C ILE A 441 -6.72 -5.65 -1.71
N ILE A 442 -7.57 -5.29 -2.66
CA ILE A 442 -8.09 -6.19 -3.70
C ILE A 442 -6.98 -6.68 -4.64
N VAL A 443 -6.02 -5.82 -4.99
CA VAL A 443 -4.85 -6.19 -5.80
C VAL A 443 -3.90 -7.11 -5.01
N LEU A 444 -3.66 -6.82 -3.73
CA LEU A 444 -2.83 -7.67 -2.86
C LEU A 444 -3.48 -9.05 -2.64
N ASP A 445 -4.78 -9.10 -2.45
CA ASP A 445 -5.54 -10.35 -2.33
C ASP A 445 -5.60 -11.12 -3.67
N GLY A 446 -5.68 -10.41 -4.81
CA GLY A 446 -5.49 -10.99 -6.14
C GLY A 446 -4.09 -11.59 -6.35
N HIS A 447 -3.05 -10.94 -5.83
CA HIS A 447 -1.69 -11.49 -5.81
C HIS A 447 -1.58 -12.70 -4.89
N VAL A 448 -2.18 -12.68 -3.69
CA VAL A 448 -2.24 -13.83 -2.78
C VAL A 448 -2.90 -15.02 -3.47
N ARG A 449 -4.03 -14.81 -4.14
CA ARG A 449 -4.74 -15.85 -4.91
C ARG A 449 -3.92 -16.35 -6.11
N HIS A 450 -3.23 -15.45 -6.81
CA HIS A 450 -2.33 -15.81 -7.92
C HIS A 450 -1.13 -16.63 -7.44
N PHE A 451 -0.53 -16.25 -6.31
CA PHE A 451 0.59 -16.97 -5.69
C PHE A 451 0.14 -18.31 -5.11
N GLN A 452 -1.04 -18.41 -4.50
CA GLN A 452 -1.64 -19.67 -4.09
C GLN A 452 -1.90 -20.60 -5.29
N HIS A 453 -2.38 -20.05 -6.41
CA HIS A 453 -2.55 -20.80 -7.65
C HIS A 453 -1.20 -21.27 -8.21
N LEU A 454 -0.19 -20.41 -8.28
CA LEU A 454 1.16 -20.75 -8.72
C LEU A 454 1.80 -21.81 -7.81
N SER A 455 1.67 -21.68 -6.49
CA SER A 455 2.15 -22.67 -5.52
C SER A 455 1.44 -24.02 -5.70
N GLY A 456 0.13 -24.00 -5.97
CA GLY A 456 -0.64 -25.20 -6.33
C GLY A 456 -0.20 -25.84 -7.65
N VAL A 457 0.13 -25.03 -8.68
CA VAL A 457 0.66 -25.51 -9.96
C VAL A 457 2.06 -26.13 -9.76
N LEU A 458 2.93 -25.48 -8.99
CA LEU A 458 4.28 -25.98 -8.68
C LEU A 458 4.23 -27.26 -7.84
N GLN A 459 3.26 -27.41 -6.94
CA GLN A 459 3.01 -28.65 -6.20
C GLN A 459 2.49 -29.76 -7.12
N ALA A 460 1.62 -29.45 -8.08
CA ALA A 460 1.16 -30.40 -9.07
C ALA A 460 2.30 -30.86 -9.99
N ASP A 461 3.13 -29.93 -10.49
CA ASP A 461 4.32 -30.24 -11.30
C ASP A 461 5.34 -31.06 -10.52
N LYS A 462 5.58 -30.73 -9.24
CA LYS A 462 6.40 -31.55 -8.32
C LYS A 462 5.85 -32.97 -8.22
N SER A 463 4.54 -33.12 -8.01
CA SER A 463 3.91 -34.44 -7.91
C SER A 463 4.01 -35.25 -9.20
N VAL A 464 3.89 -34.61 -10.38
CA VAL A 464 4.04 -35.27 -11.68
C VAL A 464 5.48 -35.72 -11.91
N LEU A 465 6.46 -34.90 -11.52
CA LEU A 465 7.89 -35.25 -11.61
C LEU A 465 8.24 -36.39 -10.65
N GLU A 466 7.72 -36.38 -9.42
CA GLU A 466 7.89 -37.48 -8.46
C GLU A 466 7.32 -38.81 -8.99
N GLN A 467 6.15 -38.77 -9.63
CA GLN A 467 5.56 -39.95 -10.28
C GLN A 467 6.35 -40.41 -11.51
N THR A 468 6.85 -39.46 -12.31
CA THR A 468 7.68 -39.75 -13.50
C THR A 468 9.03 -40.36 -13.09
N LEU A 469 9.60 -39.88 -11.98
CA LEU A 469 10.82 -40.41 -11.38
C LEU A 469 10.62 -41.85 -10.88
N ALA A 470 9.47 -42.13 -10.27
CA ALA A 470 9.10 -43.46 -9.79
C ALA A 470 8.85 -44.47 -10.92
N ALA A 471 8.54 -44.00 -12.14
CA ALA A 471 8.20 -44.83 -13.30
C ALA A 471 9.38 -45.15 -14.24
N GLN A 472 10.61 -44.69 -13.95
CA GLN A 472 11.77 -44.91 -14.83
C GLN A 472 12.28 -46.37 -14.82
N PRO A 473 12.61 -46.96 -15.98
CA PRO A 473 13.14 -48.33 -16.07
C PRO A 473 14.59 -48.44 -15.57
N ALA A 474 14.99 -49.67 -15.21
CA ALA A 474 16.23 -50.03 -14.50
C ALA A 474 17.54 -49.93 -15.32
N ASP A 475 17.60 -49.13 -16.38
CA ASP A 475 18.88 -48.86 -17.04
C ASP A 475 19.65 -47.75 -16.29
N ALA A 476 20.63 -48.19 -15.51
CA ALA A 476 21.34 -47.40 -14.52
C ALA A 476 22.12 -46.19 -15.10
N ALA A 477 22.49 -46.20 -16.38
CA ALA A 477 23.35 -45.15 -16.95
C ALA A 477 22.59 -43.90 -17.45
N LEU A 478 21.37 -44.07 -17.97
CA LEU A 478 20.50 -42.98 -18.40
C LEU A 478 19.63 -42.46 -17.24
N ALA A 479 19.19 -43.38 -16.36
CA ALA A 479 18.40 -43.04 -15.18
C ALA A 479 19.18 -42.13 -14.21
N ALA A 480 20.47 -42.37 -13.96
CA ALA A 480 21.24 -41.59 -12.99
C ALA A 480 21.37 -40.09 -13.33
N ARG A 481 21.45 -39.73 -14.62
CA ARG A 481 21.52 -38.31 -15.05
C ARG A 481 20.16 -37.61 -14.98
N THR A 482 19.11 -38.31 -15.40
CA THR A 482 17.72 -37.80 -15.36
C THR A 482 17.23 -37.67 -13.91
N ILE A 483 17.52 -38.66 -13.06
CA ILE A 483 17.20 -38.66 -11.63
C ILE A 483 17.90 -37.49 -10.92
N SER A 484 19.19 -37.26 -11.19
CA SER A 484 19.94 -36.15 -10.60
C SER A 484 19.36 -34.79 -11.02
N SER A 485 19.02 -34.61 -12.31
CA SER A 485 18.40 -33.38 -12.81
C SER A 485 17.00 -33.13 -12.23
N GLN A 486 16.18 -34.19 -12.10
CA GLN A 486 14.84 -34.10 -11.53
C GLN A 486 14.87 -33.84 -10.02
N LEU A 487 15.81 -34.43 -9.28
CA LEU A 487 16.00 -34.17 -7.85
C LEU A 487 16.44 -32.73 -7.57
N VAL A 488 17.31 -32.16 -8.42
CA VAL A 488 17.65 -30.73 -8.35
C VAL A 488 16.43 -29.87 -8.62
N HIS A 489 15.60 -30.24 -9.60
CA HIS A 489 14.37 -29.51 -9.91
C HIS A 489 13.36 -29.56 -8.75
N ILE A 490 13.16 -30.73 -8.15
CA ILE A 490 12.31 -30.92 -6.96
C ILE A 490 12.82 -30.09 -5.78
N ARG A 491 14.13 -30.08 -5.52
CA ARG A 491 14.73 -29.25 -4.44
C ARG A 491 14.56 -27.75 -4.70
N ASN A 492 14.66 -27.30 -5.95
CA ASN A 492 14.41 -25.91 -6.32
C ASN A 492 12.94 -25.53 -6.14
N LEU A 493 12.01 -26.42 -6.51
CA LEU A 493 10.58 -26.24 -6.26
C LEU A 493 10.26 -26.21 -4.76
N GLU A 494 10.89 -27.06 -3.96
CA GLU A 494 10.76 -27.05 -2.49
C GLU A 494 11.24 -25.73 -1.87
N ALA A 495 12.38 -25.20 -2.34
CA ALA A 495 12.89 -23.91 -1.90
C ALA A 495 11.95 -22.75 -2.28
N LEU A 496 11.36 -22.79 -3.48
CA LEU A 496 10.40 -21.80 -3.96
C LEU A 496 9.08 -21.83 -3.16
N VAL A 497 8.57 -23.03 -2.84
CA VAL A 497 7.39 -23.19 -1.98
C VAL A 497 7.65 -22.62 -0.60
N LYS A 498 8.81 -22.90 0.00
CA LYS A 498 9.18 -22.40 1.33
C LYS A 498 9.33 -20.87 1.37
N LEU A 499 9.89 -20.28 0.30
CA LEU A 499 9.98 -18.82 0.13
C LEU A 499 8.60 -18.17 -0.01
N GLN A 500 7.68 -18.81 -0.75
CA GLN A 500 6.32 -18.30 -0.87
C GLN A 500 5.50 -18.44 0.40
N GLU A 501 5.67 -19.53 1.16
CA GLU A 501 5.04 -19.70 2.48
C GLU A 501 5.50 -18.61 3.46
N ALA A 502 6.79 -18.25 3.44
CA ALA A 502 7.32 -17.16 4.25
C ALA A 502 6.76 -15.78 3.83
N ALA A 503 6.66 -15.51 2.52
CA ALA A 503 6.06 -14.28 2.00
C ALA A 503 4.55 -14.18 2.32
N LEU A 504 3.84 -15.31 2.30
CA LEU A 504 2.42 -15.40 2.67
C LEU A 504 2.21 -15.12 4.16
N ALA A 505 3.12 -15.59 5.03
CA ALA A 505 3.08 -15.30 6.46
C ALA A 505 3.32 -13.81 6.77
N ASP A 506 4.25 -13.17 6.04
CA ASP A 506 4.54 -11.74 6.18
C ASP A 506 3.38 -10.85 5.69
N LEU A 507 2.74 -11.26 4.58
CA LEU A 507 1.51 -10.64 4.07
C LEU A 507 0.35 -10.75 5.05
N ARG A 508 0.13 -11.93 5.65
CA ARG A 508 -0.91 -12.13 6.69
C ARG A 508 -0.66 -11.29 7.94
N THR A 509 0.59 -11.13 8.32
CA THR A 509 0.98 -10.27 9.46
C THR A 509 0.72 -8.79 9.14
N THR A 510 1.01 -8.38 7.90
CA THR A 510 0.74 -7.02 7.40
C THR A 510 -0.77 -6.74 7.29
N GLU A 511 -1.56 -7.72 6.86
CA GLU A 511 -3.02 -7.68 6.81
C GLU A 511 -3.62 -7.55 8.21
N ALA A 512 -3.16 -8.35 9.17
CA ALA A 512 -3.59 -8.28 10.57
C ALA A 512 -3.26 -6.91 11.22
N ASN A 513 -2.08 -6.36 10.94
CA ASN A 513 -1.69 -5.03 11.42
C ASN A 513 -2.54 -3.90 10.80
N ARG A 514 -2.96 -4.05 9.53
CA ARG A 514 -3.89 -3.12 8.88
C ARG A 514 -5.33 -3.26 9.36
N ALA A 515 -5.76 -4.48 9.67
CA ALA A 515 -7.06 -4.75 10.28
C ALA A 515 -7.16 -4.16 11.70
N ALA A 516 -6.06 -4.12 12.45
CA ALA A 516 -5.99 -3.43 13.74
C ALA A 516 -6.18 -1.91 13.60
N GLY A 517 -5.59 -1.27 12.58
CA GLY A 517 -5.80 0.15 12.27
C GLY A 517 -7.22 0.49 11.76
N LEU A 518 -7.99 -0.50 11.31
CA LEU A 518 -9.39 -0.35 10.91
C LEU A 518 -10.31 -0.02 12.11
N HIS A 519 -9.92 -0.43 13.33
CA HIS A 519 -10.64 -0.16 14.56
C HIS A 519 -10.63 1.33 14.93
N ASP A 520 -9.47 1.98 14.80
CA ASP A 520 -9.31 3.43 15.01
C ASP A 520 -10.03 4.23 13.89
N LEU A 521 -10.11 3.64 12.69
CA LEU A 521 -10.81 4.19 11.53
C LEU A 521 -12.36 4.15 11.67
N GLU A 522 -12.92 3.11 12.30
CA GLU A 522 -14.36 3.04 12.63
C GLU A 522 -14.74 4.11 13.66
N GLN A 523 -13.85 4.41 14.61
CA GLN A 523 -14.00 5.56 15.52
C GLN A 523 -13.95 6.89 14.77
N ALA A 524 -13.06 7.06 13.78
CA ALA A 524 -13.01 8.26 12.94
C ALA A 524 -14.28 8.44 12.08
N LYS A 525 -14.87 7.34 11.55
CA LYS A 525 -16.17 7.36 10.85
C LYS A 525 -17.32 7.83 11.75
N HIS A 526 -17.28 7.52 13.05
CA HIS A 526 -18.23 8.04 14.04
C HIS A 526 -18.11 9.57 14.20
N TYR A 527 -16.88 10.10 14.27
CA TYR A 527 -16.65 11.55 14.38
C TYR A 527 -16.93 12.33 13.09
N GLY A 528 -16.60 11.77 11.91
CA GLY A 528 -16.95 12.38 10.62
C GLY A 528 -18.45 12.49 10.38
N LYS A 529 -19.24 11.56 10.94
CA LYS A 529 -20.70 11.60 10.89
C LYS A 529 -21.28 12.70 11.79
N LEU A 530 -20.73 12.88 12.99
CA LEU A 530 -21.10 13.98 13.90
C LEU A 530 -20.85 15.36 13.27
N LEU A 531 -19.83 15.47 12.42
CA LEU A 531 -19.49 16.67 11.68
C LEU A 531 -20.48 16.95 10.54
N ALA A 532 -20.85 15.92 9.77
CA ALA A 532 -21.87 16.01 8.72
C ALA A 532 -23.27 16.37 9.28
N GLU A 533 -23.58 16.00 10.53
CA GLU A 533 -24.79 16.43 11.22
C GLU A 533 -24.76 17.93 11.58
N LYS A 534 -23.60 18.44 12.01
CA LYS A 534 -23.42 19.88 12.24
C LYS A 534 -23.49 20.70 10.95
N GLU A 535 -22.95 20.19 9.84
CA GLU A 535 -23.08 20.84 8.52
C GLU A 535 -24.51 20.79 7.98
N ALA A 536 -25.27 19.72 8.24
CA ALA A 536 -26.68 19.65 7.85
C ALA A 536 -27.52 20.68 8.63
N VAL A 537 -27.18 20.93 9.90
CA VAL A 537 -27.78 22.01 10.70
C VAL A 537 -27.41 23.39 10.11
N ILE A 538 -26.15 23.61 9.72
CA ILE A 538 -25.70 24.87 9.11
C ILE A 538 -26.37 25.12 7.75
N ARG A 539 -26.45 24.10 6.89
CA ARG A 539 -27.16 24.20 5.60
C ARG A 539 -28.66 24.43 5.76
N ALA A 540 -29.29 23.82 6.76
CA ALA A 540 -30.70 24.09 7.09
C ALA A 540 -30.91 25.52 7.58
N LEU A 541 -29.96 26.08 8.36
CA LEU A 541 -29.96 27.47 8.79
C LEU A 541 -29.76 28.44 7.61
N SER A 542 -28.83 28.15 6.68
CA SER A 542 -28.62 28.95 5.47
C SER A 542 -29.81 28.91 4.51
N ALA A 543 -30.48 27.76 4.37
CA ALA A 543 -31.71 27.66 3.60
C ALA A 543 -32.87 28.44 4.26
N GLY A 544 -32.97 28.42 5.58
CA GLY A 544 -33.91 29.25 6.34
C GLY A 544 -33.65 30.75 6.17
N LEU A 545 -32.37 31.17 6.11
CA LEU A 545 -31.98 32.56 5.83
C LEU A 545 -32.39 33.00 4.41
N ALA A 546 -32.13 32.17 3.39
CA ALA A 546 -32.54 32.46 2.01
C ALA A 546 -34.07 32.51 1.82
N GLU A 547 -34.81 31.70 2.58
CA GLU A 547 -36.27 31.70 2.56
C GLU A 547 -36.86 32.94 3.26
N ARG A 548 -36.23 33.39 4.36
CA ARG A 548 -36.52 34.68 5.02
C ARG A 548 -36.22 35.87 4.11
N GLU A 549 -35.14 35.82 3.35
CA GLU A 549 -34.76 36.88 2.41
C GLU A 549 -35.74 37.00 1.23
N LYS A 550 -36.24 35.86 0.72
CA LYS A 550 -37.34 35.84 -0.25
C LYS A 550 -38.65 36.36 0.34
N LEU A 551 -38.95 36.05 1.60
CA LEU A 551 -40.13 36.56 2.30
C LEU A 551 -40.04 38.08 2.51
N ILE A 552 -38.89 38.58 2.94
CA ILE A 552 -38.57 40.01 3.09
C ILE A 552 -38.73 40.73 1.75
N SER A 553 -38.24 40.13 0.66
CA SER A 553 -38.38 40.68 -0.69
C SER A 553 -39.85 40.75 -1.15
N ARG A 554 -40.68 39.74 -0.83
CA ARG A 554 -42.13 39.77 -1.12
C ARG A 554 -42.89 40.77 -0.25
N LEU A 555 -42.51 40.90 1.01
CA LEU A 555 -43.08 41.90 1.94
C LEU A 555 -42.70 43.33 1.54
N ALA A 556 -41.50 43.53 1.00
CA ALA A 556 -41.02 44.79 0.44
C ALA A 556 -41.71 45.15 -0.90
N ALA A 557 -42.05 44.15 -1.71
CA ALA A 557 -42.77 44.33 -2.98
C ALA A 557 -44.29 44.58 -2.81
N ALA A 558 -44.85 44.37 -1.61
CA ALA A 558 -46.25 44.66 -1.32
C ALA A 558 -46.47 46.19 -1.17
N GLY A 559 -46.85 46.83 -2.28
CA GLY A 559 -46.97 48.28 -2.45
C GLY A 559 -47.81 49.02 -1.39
N THR A 560 -47.64 50.34 -1.30
CA THR A 560 -48.13 51.24 -0.22
C THR A 560 -49.62 51.59 -0.28
N GLY A 561 -50.48 50.63 -0.63
CA GLY A 561 -51.94 50.80 -0.61
C GLY A 561 -52.55 50.59 0.78
N PRO A 562 -53.80 51.01 1.01
CA PRO A 562 -54.47 50.91 2.32
C PRO A 562 -54.68 49.46 2.81
N THR A 563 -54.61 48.46 1.93
CA THR A 563 -54.74 47.02 2.26
C THR A 563 -53.39 46.29 2.42
N ALA A 564 -52.27 46.98 2.26
CA ALA A 564 -50.93 46.39 2.24
C ALA A 564 -50.55 45.71 3.57
N ALA A 565 -51.03 46.23 4.70
CA ALA A 565 -50.77 45.67 6.02
C ALA A 565 -51.40 44.27 6.20
N LEU A 566 -52.64 44.08 5.75
CA LEU A 566 -53.34 42.79 5.80
C LEU A 566 -52.70 41.74 4.87
N HIS A 567 -52.26 42.16 3.68
CA HIS A 567 -51.58 41.28 2.74
C HIS A 567 -50.19 40.84 3.23
N ARG A 568 -49.45 41.75 3.89
CA ARG A 568 -48.17 41.40 4.55
C ARG A 568 -48.37 40.42 5.70
N LEU A 569 -49.42 40.58 6.51
CA LEU A 569 -49.80 39.65 7.58
C LEU A 569 -50.19 38.26 7.04
N ALA A 570 -50.99 38.19 5.98
CA ALA A 570 -51.39 36.92 5.35
C ALA A 570 -50.21 36.15 4.74
N VAL A 571 -49.20 36.85 4.21
CA VAL A 571 -47.98 36.26 3.65
C VAL A 571 -46.99 35.83 4.75
N ALA A 572 -46.88 36.59 5.85
CA ALA A 572 -45.92 36.32 6.92
C ALA A 572 -46.37 35.22 7.90
N ALA A 573 -47.67 35.11 8.19
CA ALA A 573 -48.17 34.27 9.29
C ALA A 573 -47.86 32.76 9.13
N ALA A 574 -48.09 32.18 7.97
CA ALA A 574 -47.83 30.75 7.74
C ALA A 574 -46.31 30.42 7.74
N ALA A 575 -45.48 31.35 7.26
CA ALA A 575 -44.03 31.21 7.27
C ALA A 575 -43.46 31.30 8.70
N LEU A 576 -43.98 32.22 9.52
CA LEU A 576 -43.58 32.36 10.93
C LEU A 576 -43.92 31.10 11.74
N VAL A 577 -45.13 30.55 11.58
CA VAL A 577 -45.55 29.32 12.28
C VAL A 577 -44.67 28.13 11.90
N ARG A 578 -44.28 28.01 10.63
CA ARG A 578 -43.41 26.92 10.17
C ARG A 578 -41.97 27.04 10.68
N GLU A 579 -41.44 28.26 10.72
CA GLU A 579 -40.06 28.57 11.12
C GLU A 579 -39.83 28.59 12.63
N GLU A 580 -40.74 29.19 13.40
CA GLU A 580 -40.60 29.36 14.86
C GLU A 580 -41.07 28.13 15.64
N ILE A 581 -42.01 27.35 15.09
CA ILE A 581 -42.66 26.26 15.82
C ILE A 581 -42.29 24.88 15.25
N PHE A 582 -42.46 24.64 13.95
CA PHE A 582 -42.29 23.29 13.38
C PHE A 582 -40.83 22.87 13.16
N ARG A 583 -40.00 23.75 12.58
CA ARG A 583 -38.60 23.44 12.22
C ARG A 583 -37.68 23.19 13.43
N PRO A 584 -37.77 23.97 14.53
CA PRO A 584 -37.01 23.71 15.74
C PRO A 584 -37.49 22.43 16.44
N ALA A 585 -38.79 22.16 16.42
CA ALA A 585 -39.37 20.94 16.99
C ALA A 585 -38.91 19.68 16.23
N GLU A 586 -38.88 19.68 14.90
CA GLU A 586 -38.33 18.58 14.09
C GLU A 586 -36.84 18.35 14.35
N ALA A 587 -36.04 19.42 14.42
CA ALA A 587 -34.59 19.31 14.65
C ALA A 587 -34.23 18.89 16.09
N ALA A 588 -35.02 19.31 17.08
CA ALA A 588 -34.89 18.88 18.46
C ALA A 588 -35.33 17.41 18.62
N LEU A 589 -36.42 17.01 17.96
CA LEU A 589 -36.89 15.63 17.93
C LEU A 589 -35.88 14.70 17.25
N PHE A 590 -35.27 15.12 16.13
CA PHE A 590 -34.23 14.36 15.43
C PHE A 590 -33.00 14.10 16.31
N ARG A 591 -32.45 15.14 16.97
CA ARG A 591 -31.32 14.98 17.90
C ARG A 591 -31.66 14.11 19.11
N ALA A 592 -32.84 14.29 19.72
CA ALA A 592 -33.27 13.52 20.89
C ALA A 592 -33.59 12.04 20.60
N VAL A 593 -33.96 11.71 19.35
CA VAL A 593 -34.39 10.35 18.95
C VAL A 593 -33.27 9.56 18.27
N VAL A 594 -32.42 10.19 17.45
CA VAL A 594 -31.48 9.49 16.56
C VAL A 594 -30.09 9.30 17.19
N GLU A 595 -29.57 10.25 17.98
CA GLU A 595 -28.22 10.18 18.58
C GLU A 595 -28.03 9.02 19.59
N ARG A 596 -29.13 8.46 20.12
CA ARG A 596 -29.09 7.41 21.16
C ARG A 596 -29.41 5.99 20.65
N HIS A 597 -30.08 5.84 19.51
CA HIS A 597 -30.55 4.54 18.96
C HIS A 597 -30.25 4.39 17.48
N TRP A 598 -29.00 4.68 17.14
CA TRP A 598 -28.56 4.89 15.78
C TRP A 598 -28.62 3.60 14.94
N MET A 599 -29.41 3.60 13.86
CA MET A 599 -29.29 2.63 12.75
C MET A 599 -28.15 3.02 11.81
N GLN A 600 -27.03 2.30 11.85
CA GLN A 600 -25.87 2.58 10.99
C GLN A 600 -25.91 1.69 9.74
N ILE A 601 -26.75 2.05 8.76
CA ILE A 601 -26.64 1.44 7.42
C ILE A 601 -25.22 1.71 6.90
N GLY A 602 -24.44 0.64 6.71
CA GLY A 602 -23.04 0.68 6.25
C GLY A 602 -21.97 0.63 7.35
N VAL A 603 -22.33 0.52 8.64
CA VAL A 603 -21.36 0.23 9.71
C VAL A 603 -21.75 -1.09 10.35
N LEU A 604 -20.81 -2.04 10.38
CA LEU A 604 -21.10 -3.40 10.82
C LEU A 604 -20.81 -3.60 12.33
N ARG A 605 -19.94 -2.79 12.93
CA ARG A 605 -19.65 -2.80 14.37
C ARG A 605 -20.15 -1.52 15.02
N HIS A 606 -21.29 -1.59 15.70
CA HIS A 606 -21.92 -0.45 16.37
C HIS A 606 -21.37 -0.22 17.79
N TYR A 607 -20.94 -1.29 18.47
CA TYR A 607 -20.44 -1.23 19.85
C TYR A 607 -19.47 -2.38 20.16
N ALA A 608 -18.76 -2.27 21.28
CA ALA A 608 -17.83 -3.29 21.75
C ALA A 608 -18.52 -4.68 21.93
N PRO A 609 -17.84 -5.81 21.64
CA PRO A 609 -18.44 -7.15 21.62
C PRO A 609 -19.10 -7.58 22.94
N LYS A 610 -20.39 -7.92 22.88
CA LYS A 610 -21.19 -8.40 24.03
C LYS A 610 -21.67 -9.84 23.82
N PRO A 611 -22.03 -10.58 24.88
CA PRO A 611 -22.65 -11.89 24.70
C PRO A 611 -23.91 -11.79 23.85
N LEU A 612 -24.05 -12.64 22.84
CA LEU A 612 -25.25 -12.70 22.01
C LEU A 612 -26.47 -13.00 22.87
N ARG A 613 -27.48 -12.13 22.78
CA ARG A 613 -28.78 -12.31 23.42
C ARG A 613 -29.89 -12.15 22.40
N TRP A 614 -30.59 -13.26 22.15
CA TRP A 614 -31.79 -13.28 21.34
C TRP A 614 -32.94 -12.55 22.04
N ASP A 615 -33.93 -12.13 21.26
CA ASP A 615 -35.14 -11.51 21.82
C ASP A 615 -36.12 -12.60 22.24
N ASP A 616 -36.27 -12.82 23.54
CA ASP A 616 -37.15 -13.85 24.14
C ASP A 616 -38.64 -13.57 23.92
N ARG A 617 -38.98 -12.52 23.16
CA ARG A 617 -40.34 -12.03 22.93
C ARG A 617 -40.94 -12.44 21.58
N ILE A 618 -40.27 -13.32 20.82
CA ILE A 618 -40.90 -14.00 19.69
C ILE A 618 -42.15 -14.74 20.24
N PRO A 619 -43.34 -14.54 19.65
CA PRO A 619 -44.57 -15.17 20.13
C PRO A 619 -44.42 -16.69 20.26
N ALA A 620 -44.95 -17.23 21.36
CA ALA A 620 -45.01 -18.66 21.55
C ALA A 620 -45.88 -19.31 20.45
N PRO A 621 -45.58 -20.56 20.07
CA PRO A 621 -46.35 -21.30 19.06
C PRO A 621 -47.85 -21.33 19.40
N ALA A 622 -48.69 -20.89 18.46
CA ALA A 622 -50.15 -20.81 18.65
C ALA A 622 -50.95 -21.77 17.76
N ARG A 623 -50.37 -22.30 16.66
CA ARG A 623 -51.06 -23.17 15.71
C ARG A 623 -50.70 -24.65 15.88
N ARG A 624 -51.47 -25.56 15.27
CA ARG A 624 -51.08 -26.98 15.21
C ARG A 624 -50.10 -27.19 14.07
N ASP A 625 -49.19 -28.14 14.22
CA ASP A 625 -48.16 -28.45 13.22
C ASP A 625 -48.74 -28.80 11.84
N ALA A 626 -49.92 -29.44 11.83
CA ALA A 626 -50.65 -29.78 10.61
C ALA A 626 -51.01 -28.53 9.78
N ASP A 627 -51.26 -27.39 10.42
CA ASP A 627 -51.73 -26.15 9.80
C ASP A 627 -50.58 -25.27 9.27
N LEU A 628 -49.33 -25.70 9.44
CA LEU A 628 -48.14 -24.96 9.02
C LEU A 628 -47.72 -25.29 7.57
N PRO A 629 -47.13 -24.33 6.83
CA PRO A 629 -46.55 -24.60 5.52
C PRO A 629 -45.22 -25.39 5.65
N GLN A 630 -44.77 -26.01 4.58
CA GLN A 630 -43.39 -26.49 4.48
C GLN A 630 -42.44 -25.30 4.37
N ILE A 631 -41.23 -25.44 4.89
CA ILE A 631 -40.17 -24.44 4.75
C ILE A 631 -38.97 -25.10 4.09
N GLY A 632 -38.69 -24.68 2.86
CA GLY A 632 -37.48 -25.02 2.13
C GLY A 632 -36.34 -24.08 2.50
N VAL A 633 -35.27 -24.60 3.10
CA VAL A 633 -34.06 -23.83 3.38
C VAL A 633 -32.93 -24.34 2.50
N VAL A 634 -32.11 -23.44 1.96
CA VAL A 634 -30.85 -23.79 1.27
C VAL A 634 -29.70 -23.05 1.93
N THR A 635 -28.62 -23.77 2.24
CA THR A 635 -27.37 -23.14 2.68
C THR A 635 -26.26 -23.34 1.64
N PRO A 636 -25.83 -22.26 0.94
CA PRO A 636 -24.63 -22.32 0.13
C PRO A 636 -23.38 -22.31 1.03
N SER A 637 -22.39 -23.13 0.70
CA SER A 637 -21.15 -23.29 1.48
C SER A 637 -19.93 -23.30 0.56
N TYR A 638 -18.86 -22.60 0.95
CA TYR A 638 -17.55 -22.71 0.32
C TYR A 638 -16.44 -22.24 1.26
N GLY A 639 -15.63 -23.16 1.79
CA GLY A 639 -14.51 -22.85 2.68
C GLY A 639 -14.93 -22.30 4.05
N GLN A 640 -15.95 -22.89 4.68
CA GLN A 640 -16.65 -22.32 5.85
C GLN A 640 -16.53 -23.21 7.09
N GLU A 641 -15.45 -23.98 7.22
CA GLU A 641 -15.23 -24.94 8.32
C GLU A 641 -15.43 -24.29 9.70
N ALA A 642 -15.00 -23.04 9.85
CA ALA A 642 -15.08 -22.29 11.10
C ALA A 642 -16.51 -21.98 11.56
N PHE A 643 -17.50 -21.92 10.65
CA PHE A 643 -18.83 -21.36 10.94
C PHE A 643 -19.99 -22.31 10.61
N ILE A 644 -19.86 -23.14 9.57
CA ILE A 644 -20.96 -23.96 9.02
C ILE A 644 -21.66 -24.83 10.08
N ALA A 645 -20.92 -25.37 11.05
CA ALA A 645 -21.49 -26.15 12.13
C ALA A 645 -22.54 -25.36 12.96
N ARG A 646 -22.27 -24.08 13.22
CA ARG A 646 -23.17 -23.20 14.00
C ARG A 646 -24.39 -22.81 13.17
N THR A 647 -24.19 -22.51 11.89
CA THR A 647 -25.28 -22.23 10.95
C THR A 647 -26.25 -23.40 10.83
N LEU A 648 -25.76 -24.62 10.57
CA LEU A 648 -26.59 -25.83 10.44
C LEU A 648 -27.43 -26.05 11.71
N ARG A 649 -26.81 -25.95 12.88
CA ARG A 649 -27.50 -26.10 14.17
C ARG A 649 -28.55 -25.02 14.39
N SER A 650 -28.30 -23.78 13.98
CA SER A 650 -29.30 -22.69 14.09
C SER A 650 -30.60 -22.97 13.33
N VAL A 651 -30.55 -23.83 12.31
CA VAL A 651 -31.74 -24.27 11.54
C VAL A 651 -32.31 -25.57 12.12
N ILE A 652 -31.47 -26.59 12.30
CA ILE A 652 -31.88 -27.96 12.67
C ILE A 652 -32.42 -28.01 14.11
N ASP A 653 -31.75 -27.33 15.06
CA ASP A 653 -32.08 -27.41 16.49
C ASP A 653 -33.44 -26.74 16.79
N GLN A 654 -34.03 -25.99 15.85
CA GLN A 654 -35.39 -25.43 15.99
C GLN A 654 -36.51 -26.48 15.84
N ALA A 655 -36.21 -27.68 15.34
CA ALA A 655 -37.13 -28.80 15.19
C ALA A 655 -38.47 -28.44 14.48
N TYR A 656 -38.40 -27.62 13.43
CA TYR A 656 -39.59 -27.25 12.67
C TYR A 656 -40.20 -28.49 11.95
N PRO A 657 -41.50 -28.80 12.13
CA PRO A 657 -42.07 -30.11 11.80
C PRO A 657 -42.11 -30.44 10.30
N LYS A 658 -42.06 -29.41 9.43
CA LYS A 658 -42.16 -29.55 7.97
C LYS A 658 -40.96 -28.92 7.26
N LEU A 659 -39.78 -29.00 7.86
CA LEU A 659 -38.54 -28.45 7.30
C LEU A 659 -38.04 -29.33 6.15
N VAL A 660 -37.69 -28.69 5.02
CA VAL A 660 -36.99 -29.32 3.90
C VAL A 660 -35.67 -28.58 3.72
N TYR A 661 -34.57 -29.16 4.20
CA TYR A 661 -33.28 -28.45 4.25
C TYR A 661 -32.27 -29.06 3.28
N ALA A 662 -31.62 -28.23 2.47
CA ALA A 662 -30.50 -28.63 1.64
C ALA A 662 -29.25 -27.78 1.84
N VAL A 663 -28.09 -28.40 1.64
CA VAL A 663 -26.78 -27.73 1.68
C VAL A 663 -26.06 -27.97 0.36
N GLN A 664 -25.69 -26.91 -0.32
CA GLN A 664 -24.90 -26.97 -1.54
C GLN A 664 -23.50 -26.44 -1.23
N ASP A 665 -22.53 -27.33 -1.14
CA ASP A 665 -21.13 -26.95 -0.96
C ASP A 665 -20.41 -26.89 -2.32
N GLY A 666 -19.70 -25.79 -2.57
CA GLY A 666 -19.05 -25.46 -3.83
C GLY A 666 -17.75 -26.21 -4.12
N GLY A 667 -17.54 -27.38 -3.49
CA GLY A 667 -16.31 -28.16 -3.61
C GLY A 667 -15.21 -27.66 -2.68
N SER A 668 -15.58 -27.36 -1.43
CA SER A 668 -14.67 -26.94 -0.37
C SER A 668 -13.55 -27.95 -0.17
N LYS A 669 -12.33 -27.45 0.05
CA LYS A 669 -11.13 -28.26 0.33
C LYS A 669 -10.78 -28.35 1.82
N ASP A 670 -11.51 -27.63 2.66
CA ASP A 670 -11.37 -27.61 4.12
C ASP A 670 -12.25 -28.69 4.78
N GLY A 671 -12.43 -28.63 6.09
CA GLY A 671 -13.27 -29.56 6.84
C GLY A 671 -14.78 -29.40 6.64
N SER A 672 -15.26 -28.41 5.87
CA SER A 672 -16.70 -28.12 5.70
C SER A 672 -17.51 -29.33 5.25
N PRO A 673 -17.10 -30.10 4.20
CA PRO A 673 -17.88 -31.25 3.74
C PRO A 673 -18.00 -32.33 4.81
N GLY A 674 -16.94 -32.51 5.62
CA GLY A 674 -16.94 -33.45 6.74
C GLY A 674 -17.91 -33.05 7.85
N ILE A 675 -18.05 -31.75 8.12
CA ILE A 675 -19.03 -31.22 9.08
C ILE A 675 -20.44 -31.41 8.54
N ILE A 676 -20.70 -31.03 7.28
CA ILE A 676 -22.02 -31.17 6.63
C ILE A 676 -22.45 -32.65 6.64
N ALA A 677 -21.54 -33.56 6.31
CA ALA A 677 -21.81 -35.01 6.30
C ALA A 677 -22.31 -35.53 7.66
N ARG A 678 -21.84 -34.99 8.78
CA ARG A 678 -22.31 -35.38 10.14
C ARG A 678 -23.77 -35.01 10.38
N HIS A 679 -24.28 -34.01 9.66
CA HIS A 679 -25.68 -33.57 9.75
C HIS A 679 -26.55 -34.13 8.63
N ALA A 680 -26.03 -35.00 7.76
CA ALA A 680 -26.73 -35.52 6.57
C ALA A 680 -28.11 -36.11 6.87
N ALA A 681 -28.30 -36.77 8.02
CA ALA A 681 -29.58 -37.35 8.42
C ALA A 681 -30.70 -36.31 8.64
N ALA A 682 -30.35 -35.05 8.92
CA ALA A 682 -31.29 -33.94 9.07
C ALA A 682 -31.49 -33.14 7.78
N LEU A 683 -30.78 -33.49 6.70
CA LEU A 683 -30.83 -32.79 5.42
C LEU A 683 -31.62 -33.64 4.41
N ARG A 684 -32.49 -32.98 3.64
CA ARG A 684 -33.16 -33.60 2.48
C ARG A 684 -32.14 -33.92 1.39
N HIS A 685 -31.18 -33.04 1.21
CA HIS A 685 -30.12 -33.19 0.23
C HIS A 685 -28.86 -32.44 0.70
N TRP A 686 -27.69 -33.00 0.42
CA TRP A 686 -26.48 -32.22 0.41
C TRP A 686 -25.51 -32.79 -0.62
N GLU A 687 -24.72 -31.92 -1.22
CA GLU A 687 -23.61 -32.31 -2.08
C GLU A 687 -22.47 -31.32 -1.96
N SER A 688 -21.26 -31.79 -2.24
CA SER A 688 -20.03 -30.99 -2.24
C SER A 688 -19.39 -31.12 -3.62
N VAL A 689 -19.78 -30.23 -4.53
CA VAL A 689 -19.34 -30.22 -5.93
C VAL A 689 -19.06 -28.80 -6.39
N ARG A 690 -18.09 -28.64 -7.27
CA ARG A 690 -17.73 -27.33 -7.79
C ARG A 690 -18.93 -26.64 -8.46
N ASP A 691 -19.28 -25.47 -7.95
CA ASP A 691 -20.31 -24.59 -8.50
C ASP A 691 -19.70 -23.39 -9.25
N ARG A 692 -20.57 -22.55 -9.82
CA ARG A 692 -20.19 -21.30 -10.50
C ARG A 692 -20.39 -20.05 -9.61
N GLY A 693 -20.36 -20.24 -8.30
CA GLY A 693 -20.62 -19.20 -7.31
C GLY A 693 -21.96 -19.36 -6.60
N GLN A 694 -22.19 -18.50 -5.62
CA GLN A 694 -23.31 -18.56 -4.67
C GLN A 694 -24.69 -18.63 -5.35
N ALA A 695 -24.90 -17.91 -6.45
CA ALA A 695 -26.17 -17.95 -7.19
C ALA A 695 -26.44 -19.34 -7.80
N ASP A 696 -25.42 -19.99 -8.37
CA ASP A 696 -25.50 -21.38 -8.85
C ASP A 696 -25.73 -22.34 -7.68
N ALA A 697 -25.04 -22.12 -6.56
CA ALA A 697 -25.19 -22.95 -5.37
C ALA A 697 -26.62 -22.92 -4.82
N ILE A 698 -27.20 -21.73 -4.66
CA ILE A 698 -28.58 -21.55 -4.22
C ILE A 698 -29.56 -22.15 -5.24
N GLY A 699 -29.33 -21.91 -6.53
CA GLY A 699 -30.16 -22.45 -7.61
C GLY A 699 -30.21 -23.97 -7.63
N ARG A 700 -29.06 -24.63 -7.47
CA ARG A 700 -28.98 -26.10 -7.38
C ARG A 700 -29.63 -26.63 -6.12
N GLY A 701 -29.35 -26.02 -4.96
CA GLY A 701 -29.97 -26.38 -3.70
C GLY A 701 -31.49 -26.37 -3.79
N PHE A 702 -32.07 -25.29 -4.35
CA PHE A 702 -33.52 -25.22 -4.59
C PHE A 702 -34.00 -26.15 -5.71
N GLY A 703 -33.17 -26.47 -6.71
CA GLY A 703 -33.47 -27.49 -7.71
C GLY A 703 -33.71 -28.87 -7.10
N HIS A 704 -32.97 -29.22 -6.04
CA HIS A 704 -33.11 -30.51 -5.34
C HIS A 704 -34.31 -30.59 -4.41
N ILE A 705 -34.74 -29.47 -3.82
CA ILE A 705 -35.83 -29.46 -2.83
C ILE A 705 -37.13 -28.82 -3.33
N GLY A 706 -37.08 -28.05 -4.41
CA GLY A 706 -38.22 -27.25 -4.90
C GLY A 706 -39.40 -28.09 -5.37
N GLY A 707 -39.15 -29.32 -5.85
CA GLY A 707 -40.22 -30.27 -6.20
C GLY A 707 -41.00 -30.80 -5.00
N ALA A 708 -40.46 -30.66 -3.78
CA ALA A 708 -41.12 -31.02 -2.53
C ALA A 708 -41.91 -29.86 -1.90
N LEU A 709 -41.92 -28.68 -2.54
CA LEU A 709 -42.59 -27.47 -2.05
C LEU A 709 -43.76 -27.11 -2.98
N GLY A 710 -44.92 -26.87 -2.40
CA GLY A 710 -46.08 -26.27 -3.07
C GLY A 710 -45.93 -24.76 -3.26
N PRO A 711 -46.83 -24.14 -4.06
CA PRO A 711 -46.78 -22.70 -4.35
C PRO A 711 -46.91 -21.80 -3.11
N ASP A 712 -47.64 -22.27 -2.10
CA ASP A 712 -47.85 -21.55 -0.84
C ASP A 712 -46.84 -21.93 0.25
N ASP A 713 -45.94 -22.88 -0.01
CA ASP A 713 -44.84 -23.20 0.90
C ASP A 713 -43.74 -22.14 0.83
N LEU A 714 -42.91 -22.12 1.86
CA LEU A 714 -41.93 -21.08 2.09
C LEU A 714 -40.55 -21.51 1.61
N MET A 715 -39.75 -20.54 1.21
CA MET A 715 -38.37 -20.66 0.79
C MET A 715 -37.53 -19.63 1.55
N ALA A 716 -36.32 -20.04 1.91
CA ALA A 716 -35.27 -19.19 2.46
C ALA A 716 -33.91 -19.74 2.05
N TRP A 717 -32.90 -18.86 1.95
CA TRP A 717 -31.53 -19.31 1.98
C TRP A 717 -30.81 -18.65 3.16
N LEU A 718 -29.83 -19.36 3.71
CA LEU A 718 -29.05 -18.90 4.85
C LEU A 718 -27.58 -19.15 4.54
N ASN A 719 -26.76 -18.10 4.53
CA ASN A 719 -25.33 -18.24 4.28
C ASN A 719 -24.66 -19.04 5.40
N SER A 720 -23.56 -19.69 5.07
CA SER A 720 -22.86 -20.70 5.89
C SER A 720 -22.12 -20.12 7.11
N ASP A 721 -22.14 -18.80 7.28
CA ASP A 721 -21.59 -18.01 8.37
C ASP A 721 -22.66 -17.34 9.25
N ASP A 722 -23.89 -17.22 8.75
CA ASP A 722 -25.02 -16.56 9.41
C ASP A 722 -25.82 -17.51 10.32
N LEU A 723 -26.67 -16.95 11.19
CA LEU A 723 -27.50 -17.72 12.13
C LEU A 723 -28.98 -17.33 12.02
N LEU A 724 -29.90 -18.28 12.14
CA LEU A 724 -31.30 -17.99 12.44
C LEU A 724 -31.55 -17.85 13.94
N ALA A 725 -32.46 -16.96 14.31
CA ALA A 725 -32.89 -16.81 15.69
C ALA A 725 -33.67 -18.06 16.15
N PRO A 726 -33.50 -18.50 17.41
CA PRO A 726 -34.32 -19.55 17.99
C PRO A 726 -35.82 -19.25 17.84
N GLY A 727 -36.58 -20.21 17.32
CA GLY A 727 -38.02 -20.07 17.08
C GLY A 727 -38.41 -19.28 15.83
N ALA A 728 -37.45 -18.76 15.05
CA ALA A 728 -37.73 -17.99 13.83
C ALA A 728 -38.54 -18.80 12.81
N LEU A 729 -38.17 -20.06 12.54
CA LEU A 729 -38.87 -20.91 11.58
C LEU A 729 -40.34 -21.11 11.98
N ARG A 730 -40.57 -21.35 13.26
CA ARG A 730 -41.90 -21.56 13.80
C ARG A 730 -42.75 -20.30 13.69
N PHE A 731 -42.20 -19.16 14.10
CA PHE A 731 -42.88 -17.87 13.99
C PHE A 731 -43.24 -17.53 12.54
N VAL A 732 -42.30 -17.69 11.61
CA VAL A 732 -42.51 -17.39 10.19
C VAL A 732 -43.58 -18.31 9.59
N GLY A 733 -43.53 -19.61 9.87
CA GLY A 733 -44.55 -20.56 9.42
C GLY A 733 -45.96 -20.17 9.89
N GLU A 734 -46.11 -19.78 11.15
CA GLU A 734 -47.40 -19.31 11.70
C GLU A 734 -47.85 -17.98 11.09
N TYR A 735 -46.90 -17.06 10.86
CA TYR A 735 -47.19 -15.78 10.24
C TYR A 735 -47.76 -15.96 8.83
N PHE A 736 -47.13 -16.77 7.97
CA PHE A 736 -47.64 -17.04 6.63
C PHE A 736 -48.93 -17.87 6.61
N ALA A 737 -49.14 -18.75 7.59
CA ALA A 737 -50.41 -19.47 7.75
C ALA A 737 -51.57 -18.52 8.11
N ALA A 738 -51.28 -17.43 8.82
CA ALA A 738 -52.27 -16.40 9.17
C ALA A 738 -52.46 -15.34 8.07
N HIS A 739 -51.47 -15.14 7.21
CA HIS A 739 -51.46 -14.09 6.18
C HIS A 739 -51.24 -14.71 4.78
N PRO A 740 -52.28 -15.33 4.18
CA PRO A 740 -52.20 -15.96 2.86
C PRO A 740 -51.89 -14.96 1.73
N ASP A 741 -52.16 -13.68 1.95
CA ASP A 741 -51.96 -12.57 1.03
C ASP A 741 -50.53 -11.99 1.06
N VAL A 742 -49.70 -12.39 2.02
CA VAL A 742 -48.28 -11.97 2.10
C VAL A 742 -47.40 -12.96 1.35
N ASP A 743 -46.47 -12.43 0.54
CA ASP A 743 -45.58 -13.22 -0.30
C ASP A 743 -44.15 -13.26 0.24
N VAL A 744 -43.67 -12.17 0.87
CA VAL A 744 -42.31 -12.05 1.39
C VAL A 744 -42.35 -11.44 2.78
N VAL A 745 -41.56 -12.00 3.71
CA VAL A 745 -41.32 -11.42 5.03
C VAL A 745 -39.83 -11.29 5.30
N TYR A 746 -39.49 -10.29 6.12
CA TYR A 746 -38.14 -10.13 6.67
C TYR A 746 -38.20 -9.44 8.03
N GLY A 747 -37.17 -9.63 8.85
CA GLY A 747 -37.12 -9.18 10.23
C GLY A 747 -36.10 -8.06 10.50
N HIS A 748 -35.72 -7.95 11.76
CA HIS A 748 -34.53 -7.25 12.22
C HIS A 748 -33.35 -8.23 12.25
N ARG A 749 -32.11 -7.72 12.16
CA ARG A 749 -30.90 -8.54 12.31
C ARG A 749 -30.04 -8.11 13.50
N ILE A 750 -29.40 -9.10 14.12
CA ILE A 750 -28.28 -8.87 15.02
C ILE A 750 -26.99 -8.96 14.18
N ILE A 751 -25.97 -8.18 14.52
CA ILE A 751 -24.67 -8.26 13.88
C ILE A 751 -23.71 -8.90 14.87
N ILE A 752 -23.02 -9.95 14.45
CA ILE A 752 -22.10 -10.73 15.28
C ILE A 752 -20.69 -10.75 14.70
N ASP A 753 -19.66 -10.84 15.55
CA ASP A 753 -18.27 -11.04 15.10
C ASP A 753 -17.93 -12.53 14.85
N GLU A 754 -16.68 -12.83 14.49
CA GLU A 754 -16.21 -14.22 14.30
C GLU A 754 -16.38 -15.12 15.54
N HIS A 755 -16.54 -14.53 16.73
CA HIS A 755 -16.68 -15.23 18.02
C HIS A 755 -18.15 -15.27 18.52
N ASP A 756 -19.13 -15.04 17.63
CA ASP A 756 -20.57 -15.00 17.95
C ASP A 756 -20.96 -13.90 18.96
N ARG A 757 -20.17 -12.82 19.08
CA ARG A 757 -20.47 -11.73 20.00
C ARG A 757 -21.34 -10.69 19.29
N ASP A 758 -22.40 -10.23 19.96
CA ASP A 758 -23.25 -9.12 19.51
C ASP A 758 -22.41 -7.84 19.46
N VAL A 759 -22.20 -7.33 18.25
CA VAL A 759 -21.44 -6.10 17.95
C VAL A 759 -22.35 -5.03 17.33
N GLY A 760 -23.60 -5.34 17.03
CA GLY A 760 -24.52 -4.40 16.41
C GLY A 760 -25.94 -4.96 16.23
N ARG A 761 -26.87 -4.06 15.94
CA ARG A 761 -28.29 -4.39 15.70
C ARG A 761 -28.85 -3.50 14.62
N TRP A 762 -29.59 -4.10 13.69
CA TRP A 762 -30.22 -3.39 12.59
C TRP A 762 -31.75 -3.56 12.67
N ILE A 763 -32.43 -2.50 13.12
CA ILE A 763 -33.88 -2.50 13.45
C ILE A 763 -34.68 -1.80 12.35
N MET A 764 -35.21 -2.55 11.40
CA MET A 764 -35.81 -2.00 10.18
C MET A 764 -37.13 -1.24 10.39
N PRO A 765 -37.35 -0.12 9.67
CA PRO A 765 -38.67 0.50 9.60
C PRO A 765 -39.66 -0.40 8.85
N ARG A 766 -40.94 0.02 8.77
CA ARG A 766 -41.92 -0.65 7.90
C ARG A 766 -41.41 -0.66 6.46
N HIS A 767 -41.75 -1.73 5.75
CA HIS A 767 -41.38 -1.86 4.34
C HIS A 767 -41.88 -0.66 3.54
N ASP A 768 -40.96 -0.04 2.80
CA ASP A 768 -41.21 1.10 1.92
C ASP A 768 -40.69 0.74 0.52
N PRO A 769 -41.59 0.46 -0.45
CA PRO A 769 -41.21 0.08 -1.80
C PRO A 769 -40.32 1.11 -2.48
N ALA A 770 -40.63 2.40 -2.30
CA ALA A 770 -39.86 3.49 -2.88
C ALA A 770 -38.44 3.53 -2.31
N THR A 771 -38.22 3.10 -1.06
CA THR A 771 -36.87 3.04 -0.50
C THR A 771 -36.07 1.88 -1.09
N LEU A 772 -36.71 0.73 -1.31
CA LEU A 772 -36.03 -0.48 -1.84
C LEU A 772 -35.53 -0.28 -3.28
N GLU A 773 -36.13 0.64 -4.05
CA GLU A 773 -35.66 1.01 -5.40
C GLU A 773 -34.29 1.71 -5.37
N TRP A 774 -33.99 2.41 -4.27
CA TRP A 774 -32.78 3.23 -4.14
C TRP A 774 -31.71 2.61 -3.26
N ILE A 775 -32.07 1.89 -2.20
CA ILE A 775 -31.13 1.31 -1.25
C ILE A 775 -31.55 -0.10 -0.83
N ASP A 776 -30.58 -0.99 -0.69
CA ASP A 776 -30.79 -2.23 0.03
C ASP A 776 -30.75 -1.98 1.55
N TYR A 777 -31.84 -2.32 2.21
CA TYR A 777 -31.97 -2.24 3.67
C TYR A 777 -32.60 -3.51 4.27
N VAL A 778 -32.84 -4.54 3.46
CA VAL A 778 -33.52 -5.75 3.90
C VAL A 778 -32.46 -6.77 4.34
N PRO A 779 -32.55 -7.33 5.56
CA PRO A 779 -31.61 -8.35 5.98
C PRO A 779 -31.91 -9.69 5.33
N GLN A 780 -31.04 -10.14 4.44
CA GLN A 780 -31.18 -11.39 3.70
C GLN A 780 -31.38 -12.59 4.62
N GLU A 781 -30.56 -12.72 5.66
CA GLU A 781 -30.56 -13.82 6.63
C GLU A 781 -31.86 -13.89 7.47
N THR A 782 -32.72 -12.88 7.34
CA THR A 782 -34.04 -12.81 8.00
C THR A 782 -35.20 -13.04 7.03
N MET A 783 -34.90 -13.23 5.74
CA MET A 783 -35.88 -13.19 4.66
C MET A 783 -36.47 -14.57 4.36
N PHE A 784 -37.79 -14.62 4.24
CA PHE A 784 -38.55 -15.80 3.82
C PHE A 784 -39.60 -15.38 2.78
N TRP A 785 -39.80 -16.18 1.75
CA TRP A 785 -40.80 -15.90 0.71
C TRP A 785 -41.56 -17.14 0.31
N ARG A 786 -42.72 -16.97 -0.31
CA ARG A 786 -43.47 -18.09 -0.88
C ARG A 786 -42.84 -18.57 -2.18
N LYS A 787 -42.90 -19.88 -2.44
CA LYS A 787 -42.45 -20.47 -3.69
C LYS A 787 -43.11 -19.83 -4.91
N ARG A 788 -44.40 -19.47 -4.84
CA ARG A 788 -45.09 -18.76 -5.94
C ARG A 788 -44.44 -17.42 -6.32
N ALA A 789 -43.81 -16.73 -5.36
CA ALA A 789 -43.07 -15.49 -5.64
C ALA A 789 -41.77 -15.81 -6.40
N TRP A 790 -41.04 -16.83 -5.94
CA TRP A 790 -39.84 -17.35 -6.60
C TRP A 790 -40.10 -17.78 -8.04
N ASP A 791 -41.14 -18.59 -8.26
CA ASP A 791 -41.53 -19.09 -9.58
C ASP A 791 -41.94 -17.93 -10.52
N ARG A 792 -42.63 -16.91 -9.99
CA ARG A 792 -43.09 -15.75 -10.77
C ARG A 792 -41.93 -14.93 -11.32
N VAL A 793 -40.83 -14.79 -10.57
CA VAL A 793 -39.68 -13.99 -10.97
C VAL A 793 -38.56 -14.80 -11.63
N GLY A 794 -38.68 -16.14 -11.65
CA GLY A 794 -37.71 -17.05 -12.26
C GLY A 794 -36.48 -17.35 -11.41
N GLY A 795 -36.55 -17.19 -10.09
CA GLY A 795 -35.43 -17.47 -9.16
C GLY A 795 -34.35 -16.38 -9.14
N ILE A 796 -33.10 -16.74 -8.79
CA ILE A 796 -31.97 -15.79 -8.75
C ILE A 796 -31.39 -15.60 -10.15
N ASP A 797 -31.08 -14.35 -10.52
CA ASP A 797 -30.32 -14.05 -11.73
C ASP A 797 -28.83 -14.38 -11.51
N PRO A 798 -28.26 -15.37 -12.24
CA PRO A 798 -26.88 -15.80 -12.04
C PRO A 798 -25.84 -14.75 -12.46
N SER A 799 -26.26 -13.69 -13.15
CA SER A 799 -25.40 -12.55 -13.49
C SER A 799 -25.12 -11.62 -12.31
N PHE A 800 -25.78 -11.83 -11.16
CA PHE A 800 -25.48 -11.16 -9.90
C PHE A 800 -24.61 -12.06 -9.02
N GLN A 801 -23.45 -11.54 -8.66
CA GLN A 801 -22.51 -12.17 -7.77
C GLN A 801 -22.49 -11.49 -6.40
N PHE A 802 -22.90 -10.23 -6.26
CA PHE A 802 -22.91 -9.51 -4.98
C PHE A 802 -24.33 -9.17 -4.51
N ALA A 803 -25.08 -8.42 -5.30
CA ALA A 803 -26.40 -7.88 -4.94
C ALA A 803 -27.55 -8.83 -5.33
N LEU A 804 -27.34 -10.13 -5.19
CA LEU A 804 -28.29 -11.19 -5.61
C LEU A 804 -29.60 -11.17 -4.80
N ASP A 805 -29.51 -10.84 -3.51
CA ASP A 805 -30.65 -10.61 -2.62
C ASP A 805 -31.44 -9.36 -3.01
N TRP A 806 -30.74 -8.24 -3.22
CA TRP A 806 -31.39 -7.00 -3.61
C TRP A 806 -32.05 -7.11 -4.99
N ASP A 807 -31.40 -7.76 -5.95
CA ASP A 807 -32.00 -8.04 -7.25
C ASP A 807 -33.29 -8.87 -7.13
N LEU A 808 -33.27 -9.92 -6.30
CA LEU A 808 -34.44 -10.77 -6.08
C LEU A 808 -35.58 -9.98 -5.42
N LEU A 809 -35.28 -9.18 -4.39
CA LEU A 809 -36.23 -8.30 -3.71
C LEU A 809 -36.84 -7.28 -4.68
N ALA A 810 -36.02 -6.66 -5.52
CA ALA A 810 -36.46 -5.74 -6.56
C ALA A 810 -37.41 -6.42 -7.55
N ARG A 811 -37.12 -7.64 -7.99
CA ARG A 811 -38.00 -8.38 -8.89
C ARG A 811 -39.28 -8.85 -8.22
N PHE A 812 -39.25 -9.22 -6.94
CA PHE A 812 -40.48 -9.48 -6.18
C PHE A 812 -41.38 -8.25 -6.14
N GLN A 813 -40.82 -7.07 -5.86
CA GLN A 813 -41.55 -5.80 -5.88
C GLN A 813 -42.15 -5.50 -7.27
N GLN A 814 -41.36 -5.62 -8.33
CA GLN A 814 -41.82 -5.40 -9.71
C GLN A 814 -42.92 -6.39 -10.14
N ALA A 815 -42.88 -7.61 -9.61
CA ALA A 815 -43.89 -8.64 -9.83
C ALA A 815 -45.13 -8.51 -8.92
N GLY A 816 -45.24 -7.39 -8.18
CA GLY A 816 -46.38 -7.06 -7.32
C GLY A 816 -46.50 -7.93 -6.07
N CYS A 817 -45.40 -8.55 -5.62
CA CYS A 817 -45.42 -9.38 -4.41
C CYS A 817 -45.63 -8.52 -3.15
N ARG A 818 -46.48 -8.97 -2.23
CA ARG A 818 -46.70 -8.26 -0.96
C ARG A 818 -45.58 -8.56 0.03
N MET A 819 -44.74 -7.55 0.30
CA MET A 819 -43.58 -7.65 1.18
C MET A 819 -43.88 -7.02 2.55
N VAL A 820 -43.56 -7.73 3.63
CA VAL A 820 -43.84 -7.27 5.00
C VAL A 820 -42.63 -7.43 5.90
N ARG A 821 -42.24 -6.33 6.55
CA ARG A 821 -41.29 -6.36 7.66
C ARG A 821 -41.99 -6.79 8.94
N VAL A 822 -41.53 -7.84 9.61
CA VAL A 822 -41.99 -8.25 10.95
C VAL A 822 -41.11 -7.64 12.06
N PRO A 823 -41.67 -7.29 13.23
CA PRO A 823 -40.95 -6.53 14.26
C PRO A 823 -40.10 -7.40 15.20
N TYR A 824 -39.42 -8.42 14.68
CA TYR A 824 -38.64 -9.39 15.46
C TYR A 824 -37.25 -9.60 14.86
N PHE A 825 -36.27 -9.90 15.70
CA PHE A 825 -34.96 -10.35 15.27
C PHE A 825 -35.05 -11.80 14.80
N LEU A 826 -34.96 -12.04 13.49
CA LEU A 826 -35.10 -13.40 12.92
C LEU A 826 -33.77 -14.07 12.60
N GLY A 827 -32.67 -13.32 12.62
CA GLY A 827 -31.35 -13.83 12.28
C GLY A 827 -30.23 -12.94 12.78
N ALA A 828 -29.01 -13.46 12.66
CA ALA A 828 -27.77 -12.76 12.94
C ALA A 828 -26.83 -12.85 11.75
N PHE A 829 -26.31 -11.70 11.34
CA PHE A 829 -25.35 -11.52 10.27
C PHE A 829 -23.92 -11.51 10.85
N ARG A 830 -23.03 -12.35 10.35
CA ARG A 830 -21.64 -12.39 10.82
C ARG A 830 -20.77 -11.36 10.12
N VAL A 831 -19.79 -10.83 10.85
CA VAL A 831 -18.78 -9.88 10.36
C VAL A 831 -17.38 -10.45 10.58
N HIS A 832 -16.69 -10.81 9.49
CA HIS A 832 -15.29 -11.25 9.51
C HIS A 832 -14.54 -10.80 8.24
N SER A 833 -13.21 -10.87 8.25
CA SER A 833 -12.33 -10.37 7.17
C SER A 833 -12.53 -11.08 5.82
N GLU A 834 -12.89 -12.36 5.85
CA GLU A 834 -13.06 -13.20 4.66
C GLU A 834 -14.47 -13.11 4.04
N GLN A 835 -15.37 -12.31 4.60
CA GLN A 835 -16.74 -12.23 4.13
C GLN A 835 -16.86 -11.45 2.81
N LYS A 836 -17.75 -11.93 1.95
CA LYS A 836 -17.98 -11.38 0.61
C LYS A 836 -18.41 -9.91 0.61
N THR A 837 -19.27 -9.52 1.57
CA THR A 837 -19.75 -8.13 1.73
C THR A 837 -18.62 -7.15 1.99
N SER A 838 -17.57 -7.54 2.72
CA SER A 838 -16.41 -6.68 2.99
C SER A 838 -15.38 -6.68 1.87
N GLN A 839 -15.33 -7.73 1.04
CA GLN A 839 -14.33 -7.87 -0.02
C GLN A 839 -14.76 -7.29 -1.37
N ALA A 840 -16.06 -7.21 -1.65
CA ALA A 840 -16.57 -6.94 -3.01
C ALA A 840 -17.53 -5.73 -3.13
N ILE A 841 -17.83 -5.01 -2.04
CA ILE A 841 -18.81 -3.91 -2.06
C ILE A 841 -18.36 -2.70 -2.89
N HIS A 842 -17.07 -2.36 -2.90
CA HIS A 842 -16.51 -1.24 -3.69
C HIS A 842 -16.08 -1.63 -5.12
N THR A 843 -16.28 -2.89 -5.53
CA THR A 843 -16.03 -3.35 -6.91
C THR A 843 -17.33 -3.85 -7.55
N THR A 844 -17.56 -5.16 -7.60
CA THR A 844 -18.73 -5.80 -8.20
C THR A 844 -20.03 -5.31 -7.56
N GLY A 845 -20.03 -5.01 -6.26
CA GLY A 845 -21.19 -4.48 -5.55
C GLY A 845 -21.67 -3.14 -6.09
N ALA A 846 -20.78 -2.17 -6.31
CA ALA A 846 -21.15 -0.85 -6.83
C ALA A 846 -21.80 -0.93 -8.22
N GLU A 847 -21.25 -1.75 -9.11
CA GLU A 847 -21.77 -1.95 -10.47
C GLU A 847 -23.14 -2.65 -10.46
N GLU A 848 -23.31 -3.70 -9.66
CA GLU A 848 -24.57 -4.44 -9.56
C GLU A 848 -25.68 -3.60 -8.90
N MET A 849 -25.35 -2.85 -7.85
CA MET A 849 -26.28 -1.90 -7.22
C MET A 849 -26.76 -0.84 -8.22
N LYS A 850 -25.85 -0.34 -9.08
CA LYS A 850 -26.21 0.58 -10.16
C LYS A 850 -27.12 -0.08 -11.19
N ARG A 851 -26.86 -1.32 -11.59
CA ARG A 851 -27.73 -2.08 -12.52
C ARG A 851 -29.16 -2.20 -11.98
N ILE A 852 -29.34 -2.47 -10.69
CA ILE A 852 -30.66 -2.53 -10.05
C ILE A 852 -31.34 -1.16 -10.08
N ARG A 853 -30.65 -0.08 -9.69
CA ARG A 853 -31.19 1.29 -9.74
C ARG A 853 -31.57 1.72 -11.16
N THR A 854 -30.74 1.41 -12.15
CA THR A 854 -31.01 1.67 -13.56
C THR A 854 -32.26 0.94 -14.05
N ARG A 855 -32.58 -0.25 -13.53
CA ARG A 855 -33.82 -0.97 -13.86
C ARG A 855 -35.08 -0.20 -13.44
N PHE A 856 -35.04 0.51 -12.31
CA PHE A 856 -36.18 1.30 -11.82
C PHE A 856 -36.20 2.72 -12.37
N HIS A 857 -35.05 3.35 -12.60
CA HIS A 857 -34.95 4.80 -12.83
C HIS A 857 -34.24 5.20 -14.14
N GLY A 858 -33.77 4.24 -14.93
CA GLY A 858 -33.05 4.47 -16.20
C GLY A 858 -31.57 4.85 -16.03
N GLU A 859 -30.84 4.98 -17.15
CA GLU A 859 -29.36 5.15 -17.16
C GLU A 859 -28.87 6.50 -16.62
N LYS A 860 -29.75 7.50 -16.50
CA LYS A 860 -29.39 8.89 -16.15
C LYS A 860 -29.54 9.24 -14.66
N GLN A 861 -29.91 8.30 -13.80
CA GLN A 861 -30.23 8.59 -12.40
C GLN A 861 -29.49 7.71 -11.40
N ASP A 862 -28.23 8.07 -11.14
CA ASP A 862 -27.45 7.65 -9.97
C ASP A 862 -27.12 8.91 -9.15
N ASP A 863 -28.17 9.61 -8.71
CA ASP A 863 -28.07 10.85 -7.94
C ASP A 863 -27.81 10.53 -6.47
N PHE A 864 -26.57 10.77 -6.03
CA PHE A 864 -26.14 10.62 -4.65
C PHE A 864 -27.05 11.37 -3.66
N ALA A 865 -27.58 12.54 -4.03
CA ALA A 865 -28.46 13.32 -3.16
C ALA A 865 -29.83 12.65 -2.95
N THR A 866 -30.32 11.91 -3.95
CA THR A 866 -31.56 11.15 -3.85
C THR A 866 -31.34 9.88 -3.03
N ILE A 867 -30.24 9.16 -3.23
CA ILE A 867 -29.86 7.99 -2.43
C ILE A 867 -29.72 8.39 -0.95
N ASP A 868 -29.00 9.48 -0.64
CA ASP A 868 -28.82 9.95 0.74
C ASP A 868 -30.16 10.36 1.39
N ARG A 869 -31.08 10.95 0.62
CA ARG A 869 -32.42 11.31 1.09
C ARG A 869 -33.21 10.09 1.56
N PHE A 870 -33.26 9.03 0.74
CA PHE A 870 -33.92 7.78 1.11
C PHE A 870 -33.21 7.09 2.29
N ALA A 871 -31.88 7.11 2.32
CA ALA A 871 -31.10 6.58 3.44
C ALA A 871 -31.38 7.30 4.76
N ARG A 872 -31.40 8.64 4.78
CA ARG A 872 -31.72 9.44 5.98
C ARG A 872 -33.14 9.18 6.47
N ARG A 873 -34.11 9.17 5.57
CA ARG A 873 -35.52 8.90 5.90
C ARG A 873 -35.68 7.52 6.54
N THR A 874 -35.00 6.52 5.99
CA THR A 874 -35.02 5.13 6.47
C THR A 874 -34.37 5.00 7.84
N ARG A 875 -33.21 5.64 8.05
CA ARG A 875 -32.52 5.69 9.34
C ARG A 875 -33.38 6.35 10.42
N PHE A 876 -34.03 7.47 10.11
CA PHE A 876 -34.91 8.15 11.06
C PHE A 876 -36.10 7.27 11.47
N ARG A 877 -36.78 6.65 10.49
CA ARG A 877 -37.89 5.73 10.78
C ARG A 877 -37.42 4.50 11.57
N GLY A 878 -36.24 3.96 11.24
CA GLY A 878 -35.64 2.85 11.97
C GLY A 878 -35.34 3.18 13.43
N ALA A 879 -34.80 4.38 13.71
CA ALA A 879 -34.58 4.85 15.08
C ALA A 879 -35.88 5.00 15.87
N LEU A 880 -36.96 5.46 15.22
CA LEU A 880 -38.29 5.50 15.83
C LEU A 880 -38.80 4.08 16.16
N VAL A 881 -38.62 3.12 15.26
CA VAL A 881 -38.99 1.71 15.51
C VAL A 881 -38.16 1.13 16.66
N ALA A 882 -36.85 1.42 16.73
CA ALA A 882 -36.00 0.99 17.84
C ALA A 882 -36.51 1.52 19.19
N ARG A 883 -36.90 2.79 19.25
CA ARG A 883 -37.52 3.42 20.42
C ARG A 883 -38.83 2.73 20.84
N LEU A 884 -39.68 2.42 19.88
CA LEU A 884 -40.91 1.67 20.15
C LEU A 884 -40.57 0.26 20.67
N LEU A 885 -39.59 -0.41 20.06
CA LEU A 885 -39.13 -1.74 20.44
C LEU A 885 -38.64 -1.79 21.89
N GLU A 886 -37.90 -0.76 22.32
CA GLU A 886 -37.42 -0.57 23.69
C GLU A 886 -38.55 -0.30 24.68
N ALA A 887 -39.53 0.51 24.28
CA ALA A 887 -40.76 0.73 25.03
C ALA A 887 -41.68 -0.52 25.07
N GLY A 888 -41.25 -1.64 24.49
CA GLY A 888 -42.03 -2.88 24.42
C GLY A 888 -43.09 -2.89 23.32
N ILE A 889 -43.16 -1.85 22.50
CA ILE A 889 -44.11 -1.70 21.40
C ILE A 889 -43.50 -2.34 20.14
N ARG A 890 -44.17 -3.37 19.62
CA ARG A 890 -43.81 -4.06 18.38
C ARG A 890 -44.65 -3.46 17.25
N TRP A 891 -44.05 -2.68 16.36
CA TRP A 891 -44.73 -1.87 15.35
C TRP A 891 -44.38 -2.22 13.89
#